data_AF-A0A0A0LI86-F1
#
_entry.id   AF-A0A0A0LI86-F1
#
_cell.length_a   1.000
_cell.length_b   1.000
_cell.length_c   1.000
_cell.angle_alpha   90.00
_cell.angle_beta   90.00
_cell.angle_gamma   90.00
#
_symmetry.space_group_name_H-M   'P 1'
#
loop_
_entity.id
_entity.type
_entity.pdbx_description
1 polymer ?
#
loop_
_entity_poly.entity_id
_entity_poly.type
_entity_poly.pdbx_seq_one_letter_code
_entity_poly.pdbx_strand_id
1 'polypeptide(L)'
;MLLRRNGSGSNIMKDLHVLFNPRIAFFSSMFSSSSPPISFLETHFIDLIHASNSTHKLRQIHGQLYRCNVFSSSRVVTQFISSCSSLNSVDYAISIFQRFELKNSYLFNALIRGLAENSRFESSISFFVLMLKWKISPDRLTFPFVLKSAAALSNGGVGRALHCGILKFGLEFDSFVRVSLVDMYVKVEELGSALKVFDESPESVKNGSVLIWNVLIHGYCRMGDLVKATELFDSMPKKDTGSWNSLINGFMKMGDMGRAKELFVKMPEKNVVSWTTMVNGFSQNGDPEKALETFFCMLEEGARPNDYTIVSALSACAKIGALDAGLRIHNYLSGNGFKLNLVIGTALVDMYAKCGNIEHAEKVFHETKEKGLLIWSVMIWGWAIHGHFRKALQYFEWMKFTGTKPDSVVFLAVLNACSHSGQVNEGLKFFDNMRRGYLIEPSMKHYTLVVDMLGRAGRLDEALKFIRAMPITPDFVVWGALFCACRTHKNVEMAELASKKLLQLEPKHPGSYVFLSNAYASVGRWDDAERVRVSMRDHGAHKDPGWSFIEVDHKLHRFVAGDNTHNRAVEIYSKLDEISASAREKGYTKEIECVLHNIEEEEKEEALGYHSEKLALAFGIVSTRPGTTVRIVKNLRVCVDCHSFMKYASKMSKREIILRDMKRFHHFNDGVCSCGDYW
;
A
#
# COMPACT_ATOMS: atom_id res chain seq x y z
N MET A 1 28.87 8.54 35.47
CA MET A 1 29.62 7.38 34.91
C MET A 1 28.84 6.05 34.97
N LEU A 2 27.50 6.06 35.07
CA LEU A 2 26.66 4.84 35.21
C LEU A 2 25.65 4.59 34.05
N LEU A 3 25.72 5.36 32.95
CA LEU A 3 24.84 5.18 31.77
C LEU A 3 25.57 4.56 30.55
N ARG A 4 26.78 4.01 30.74
CA ARG A 4 27.49 3.26 29.69
C ARG A 4 27.45 1.76 29.97
N ARG A 5 26.26 1.15 29.92
CA ARG A 5 26.13 -0.29 29.66
C ARG A 5 24.87 -0.53 28.83
N ASN A 6 25.07 -0.60 27.51
CA ASN A 6 24.13 -1.25 26.60
C ASN A 6 24.05 -2.72 27.01
N GLY A 7 22.90 -3.11 27.56
CA GLY A 7 22.59 -4.46 27.96
C GLY A 7 21.08 -4.62 27.99
N SER A 8 20.59 -5.27 26.93
CA SER A 8 19.27 -5.89 26.68
C SER A 8 18.20 -5.80 27.76
N GLY A 9 16.94 -5.60 27.33
CA GLY A 9 15.72 -5.37 28.11
C GLY A 9 15.38 -6.29 29.31
N SER A 10 16.25 -7.21 29.73
CA SER A 10 16.12 -8.01 30.95
C SER A 10 16.35 -7.23 32.25
N ASN A 11 17.11 -6.11 32.24
CA ASN A 11 17.40 -5.33 33.46
C ASN A 11 16.24 -4.41 33.88
N ILE A 12 15.46 -3.87 32.94
CA ILE A 12 14.33 -2.98 33.24
C ILE A 12 13.22 -3.75 33.99
N MET A 13 12.96 -5.00 33.60
CA MET A 13 11.94 -5.83 34.24
C MET A 13 12.33 -6.23 35.68
N LYS A 14 13.61 -6.52 35.92
CA LYS A 14 14.14 -6.81 37.27
C LYS A 14 14.03 -5.60 38.19
N ASP A 15 14.37 -4.42 37.70
CA ASP A 15 14.26 -3.17 38.46
C ASP A 15 12.81 -2.83 38.83
N LEU A 16 11.85 -3.08 37.93
CA LEU A 16 10.43 -2.86 38.20
C LEU A 16 9.87 -3.87 39.22
N HIS A 17 10.18 -5.17 39.11
CA HIS A 17 9.70 -6.19 40.05
C HIS A 17 10.19 -5.98 41.49
N VAL A 18 11.41 -5.45 41.68
CA VAL A 18 11.99 -5.21 43.01
C VAL A 18 11.33 -4.01 43.72
N LEU A 19 10.85 -3.01 42.97
CA LEU A 19 10.27 -1.78 43.54
C LEU A 19 8.82 -1.95 44.05
N PHE A 20 8.13 -3.03 43.69
CA PHE A 20 6.71 -3.22 44.02
C PHE A 20 6.42 -4.06 45.28
N ASN A 21 7.44 -4.54 46.00
CA ASN A 21 7.25 -5.30 47.26
C ASN A 21 6.63 -4.44 48.41
N PRO A 22 5.84 -5.01 49.34
CA PRO A 22 5.00 -4.26 50.26
C PRO A 22 5.74 -3.93 51.57
N ARG A 23 5.96 -2.64 51.86
CA ARG A 23 6.07 -2.11 53.25
C ARG A 23 6.16 -0.58 53.29
N ILE A 24 5.28 -0.01 54.13
CA ILE A 24 5.43 1.19 54.99
C ILE A 24 4.71 2.49 54.56
N ALA A 25 4.10 3.07 55.59
CA ALA A 25 3.12 4.13 55.68
C ALA A 25 3.66 5.56 55.47
N PHE A 26 2.75 6.47 55.13
CA PHE A 26 2.96 7.91 54.98
C PHE A 26 2.91 8.63 56.33
N PHE A 27 3.85 9.56 56.55
CA PHE A 27 3.72 10.62 57.55
C PHE A 27 3.84 11.98 56.85
N SER A 28 2.86 12.85 57.10
CA SER A 28 2.83 14.24 56.67
C SER A 28 3.43 15.14 57.76
N SER A 29 4.25 16.11 57.37
CA SER A 29 4.48 17.30 58.20
C SER A 29 4.46 18.55 57.33
N MET A 30 3.52 19.45 57.63
CA MET A 30 3.48 20.83 57.17
C MET A 30 4.61 21.63 57.82
N PHE A 31 5.23 22.54 57.06
CA PHE A 31 5.70 23.80 57.61
C PHE A 31 5.47 24.91 56.60
N SER A 32 4.82 25.97 57.10
CA SER A 32 4.64 27.27 56.46
C SER A 32 5.81 28.19 56.79
N SER A 33 6.22 29.05 55.86
CA SER A 33 6.48 30.47 56.16
C SER A 33 6.72 31.26 54.87
N SER A 34 6.15 32.46 54.86
CA SER A 34 5.96 33.42 53.77
C SER A 34 7.12 34.43 53.58
N SER A 35 7.38 34.81 52.32
CA SER A 35 8.02 36.09 51.92
C SER A 35 7.61 36.48 50.46
N PRO A 36 7.48 37.78 50.08
CA PRO A 36 6.99 38.21 48.74
C PRO A 36 8.08 38.87 47.83
N PRO A 37 7.86 39.08 46.50
CA PRO A 37 7.30 38.17 45.51
C PRO A 37 8.36 37.82 44.43
N ILE A 38 8.92 36.62 44.50
CA ILE A 38 9.77 36.01 43.46
C ILE A 38 9.00 35.79 42.12
N SER A 39 7.67 35.95 42.13
CA SER A 39 6.77 35.58 41.03
C SER A 39 6.87 36.44 39.76
N PHE A 40 7.21 37.73 39.86
CA PHE A 40 7.22 38.61 38.67
C PHE A 40 8.35 38.24 37.71
N LEU A 41 9.55 37.99 38.26
CA LEU A 41 10.72 37.61 37.47
C LEU A 41 10.58 36.18 36.90
N GLU A 42 9.99 35.25 37.66
CA GLU A 42 9.65 33.92 37.16
C GLU A 42 8.66 33.97 35.99
N THR A 43 7.64 34.82 36.09
CA THR A 43 6.62 34.97 35.04
C THR A 43 7.24 35.51 33.76
N HIS A 44 8.09 36.54 33.87
CA HIS A 44 8.81 37.11 32.72
C HIS A 44 9.66 36.06 31.98
N PHE A 45 10.40 35.21 32.71
CA PHE A 45 11.20 34.17 32.07
C PHE A 45 10.35 33.04 31.49
N ILE A 46 9.22 32.69 32.10
CA ILE A 46 8.29 31.71 31.53
C ILE A 46 7.73 32.21 30.20
N ASP A 47 7.36 33.48 30.10
CA ASP A 47 6.87 34.08 28.86
C ASP A 47 7.95 34.08 27.76
N LEU A 48 9.20 34.40 28.13
CA LEU A 48 10.35 34.32 27.21
C LEU A 48 10.63 32.88 26.73
N ILE A 49 10.47 31.89 27.61
CA ILE A 49 10.62 30.46 27.28
C ILE A 49 9.53 30.03 26.29
N HIS A 50 8.28 30.45 26.49
CA HIS A 50 7.17 30.13 25.58
C HIS A 50 7.29 30.88 24.23
N ALA A 51 7.84 32.10 24.23
CA ALA A 51 8.10 32.87 23.00
C ALA A 51 9.31 32.35 22.19
N SER A 52 10.07 31.39 22.72
CA SER A 52 11.27 30.88 22.06
C SER A 52 10.94 29.88 20.94
N ASN A 53 11.49 30.11 19.75
CA ASN A 53 11.29 29.26 18.56
C ASN A 53 12.55 28.49 18.14
N SER A 54 13.61 28.53 18.95
CA SER A 54 14.91 27.92 18.63
C SER A 54 15.67 27.53 19.88
N THR A 55 16.33 26.37 19.83
CA THR A 55 17.23 25.86 20.88
C THR A 55 18.36 26.84 21.20
N HIS A 56 18.80 27.66 20.23
CA HIS A 56 19.82 28.68 20.45
C HIS A 56 19.34 29.77 21.41
N LYS A 57 18.10 30.27 21.22
CA LYS A 57 17.48 31.26 22.10
C LYS A 57 17.24 30.67 23.50
N LEU A 58 16.82 29.41 23.59
CA LEU A 58 16.71 28.71 24.88
C LEU A 58 18.06 28.65 25.61
N ARG A 59 19.18 28.36 24.93
CA ARG A 59 20.52 28.39 25.54
C ARG A 59 20.89 29.78 26.07
N GLN A 60 20.54 30.84 25.34
CA GLN A 60 20.75 32.22 25.79
C GLN A 60 19.91 32.53 27.04
N ILE A 61 18.64 32.15 27.04
CA ILE A 61 17.73 32.30 28.19
C ILE A 61 18.24 31.49 29.39
N HIS A 62 18.76 30.28 29.19
CA HIS A 62 19.37 29.48 30.27
C HIS A 62 20.58 30.18 30.88
N GLY A 63 21.45 30.81 30.07
CA GLY A 63 22.56 31.61 30.58
C GLY A 63 22.09 32.81 31.43
N GLN A 64 21.00 33.47 31.02
CA GLN A 64 20.39 34.57 31.78
C GLN A 64 19.73 34.07 33.08
N LEU A 65 19.04 32.93 33.04
CA LEU A 65 18.44 32.29 34.22
C LEU A 65 19.49 31.95 35.29
N TYR A 66 20.69 31.50 34.87
CA TYR A 66 21.80 31.23 35.77
C TYR A 66 22.34 32.53 36.39
N ARG A 67 22.51 33.58 35.58
CA ARG A 67 23.01 34.90 36.03
C ARG A 67 22.06 35.61 36.98
N CYS A 68 20.74 35.43 36.82
CA CYS A 68 19.72 36.06 37.66
C CYS A 68 19.34 35.24 38.91
N ASN A 69 19.97 34.07 39.14
CA ASN A 69 19.69 33.14 40.24
C ASN A 69 18.23 32.62 40.32
N VAL A 70 17.46 32.75 39.23
CA VAL A 70 16.06 32.27 39.12
C VAL A 70 15.99 30.78 38.75
N PHE A 71 17.11 30.20 38.32
CA PHE A 71 17.22 28.78 38.00
C PHE A 71 16.99 27.84 39.20
N SER A 72 16.92 28.38 40.42
CA SER A 72 16.50 27.66 41.63
C SER A 72 15.00 27.29 41.63
N SER A 73 14.19 27.95 40.80
CA SER A 73 12.74 27.71 40.72
C SER A 73 12.38 26.48 39.89
N SER A 74 11.78 25.48 40.55
CA SER A 74 11.28 24.27 39.90
C SER A 74 10.24 24.56 38.80
N ARG A 75 9.42 25.61 38.94
CA ARG A 75 8.39 25.98 37.97
C ARG A 75 9.00 26.43 36.64
N VAL A 76 10.00 27.31 36.70
CA VAL A 76 10.70 27.81 35.50
C VAL A 76 11.44 26.68 34.80
N VAL A 77 12.13 25.81 35.55
CA VAL A 77 12.87 24.67 34.99
C VAL A 77 11.92 23.65 34.33
N THR A 78 10.73 23.42 34.91
CA THR A 78 9.72 22.53 34.30
C THR A 78 9.23 23.04 32.95
N GLN A 79 8.94 24.35 32.86
CA GLN A 79 8.56 24.98 31.58
C GLN A 79 9.72 24.96 30.57
N PHE A 80 10.95 25.18 31.05
CA PHE A 80 12.14 25.10 30.22
C PHE A 80 12.34 23.70 29.61
N ILE A 81 12.19 22.63 30.40
CA ILE A 81 12.25 21.23 29.93
C ILE A 81 11.16 20.95 28.90
N SER A 82 9.95 21.47 29.12
CA SER A 82 8.81 21.29 28.21
C SER A 82 9.08 21.97 26.86
N SER A 83 9.56 23.22 26.86
CA SER A 83 9.96 23.93 25.63
C SER A 83 11.18 23.31 24.93
N CYS A 84 12.13 22.75 25.67
CA CYS A 84 13.22 21.98 25.04
C CYS A 84 12.69 20.75 24.31
N SER A 85 11.67 20.10 24.87
CA SER A 85 11.07 18.90 24.31
C SER A 85 10.23 19.20 23.08
N SER A 86 9.48 20.31 23.06
CA SER A 86 8.71 20.74 21.87
C SER A 86 9.61 21.16 20.70
N LEU A 87 10.82 21.67 20.99
CA LEU A 87 11.84 21.99 19.98
C LEU A 87 12.78 20.82 19.64
N ASN A 88 12.36 19.58 19.94
CA ASN A 88 13.10 18.33 19.65
C ASN A 88 14.56 18.34 20.18
N SER A 89 14.81 19.04 21.29
CA SER A 89 16.13 19.22 21.91
C SER A 89 16.22 18.48 23.25
N VAL A 90 15.85 17.20 23.23
CA VAL A 90 15.61 16.41 24.45
C VAL A 90 16.89 16.10 25.23
N ASP A 91 18.03 15.92 24.57
CA ASP A 91 19.31 15.69 25.29
C ASP A 91 19.74 16.92 26.10
N TYR A 92 19.34 18.12 25.65
CA TYR A 92 19.54 19.35 26.41
C TYR A 92 18.62 19.41 27.64
N ALA A 93 17.35 19.01 27.47
CA ALA A 93 16.41 18.87 28.58
C ALA A 93 16.90 17.87 29.64
N ILE A 94 17.44 16.71 29.24
CA ILE A 94 18.06 15.72 30.13
C ILE A 94 19.24 16.33 30.89
N SER A 95 20.12 17.07 30.19
CA SER A 95 21.29 17.70 30.80
C SER A 95 20.91 18.71 31.89
N ILE A 96 19.86 19.48 31.65
CA ILE A 96 19.29 20.45 32.61
C ILE A 96 18.70 19.72 33.80
N PHE A 97 17.89 18.69 33.55
CA PHE A 97 17.26 17.89 34.60
C PHE A 97 18.30 17.24 35.53
N GLN A 98 19.40 16.71 34.97
CA GLN A 98 20.46 16.08 35.76
C GLN A 98 21.18 17.06 36.69
N ARG A 99 21.36 18.31 36.25
CA ARG A 99 22.07 19.36 37.00
C ARG A 99 21.20 20.05 38.06
N PHE A 100 19.88 19.97 37.95
CA PHE A 100 18.97 20.57 38.93
C PHE A 100 18.85 19.69 40.19
N GLU A 101 19.10 20.27 41.36
CA GLU A 101 19.18 19.52 42.63
C GLU A 101 17.79 19.15 43.19
N LEU A 102 16.82 20.07 43.11
CA LEU A 102 15.48 19.92 43.70
C LEU A 102 14.48 19.22 42.76
N LYS A 103 14.69 17.92 42.51
CA LYS A 103 13.80 17.15 41.62
C LYS A 103 12.45 16.88 42.30
N ASN A 104 11.35 17.17 41.60
CA ASN A 104 9.98 16.89 42.03
C ASN A 104 9.14 16.23 40.92
N SER A 105 7.89 15.88 41.20
CA SER A 105 7.00 15.20 40.25
C SER A 105 6.79 15.98 38.96
N TYR A 106 6.65 17.30 39.02
CA TYR A 106 6.44 18.15 37.84
C TYR A 106 7.59 18.08 36.82
N LEU A 107 8.85 18.14 37.29
CA LEU A 107 10.01 18.01 36.39
C LEU A 107 10.10 16.62 35.77
N PHE A 108 9.86 15.56 36.55
CA PHE A 108 9.86 14.19 36.04
C PHE A 108 8.74 14.00 35.00
N ASN A 109 7.54 14.49 35.26
CA ASN A 109 6.42 14.42 34.33
C ASN A 109 6.71 15.15 33.00
N ALA A 110 7.26 16.37 33.07
CA ALA A 110 7.65 17.12 31.89
C ALA A 110 8.71 16.40 31.05
N LEU A 111 9.73 15.82 31.71
CA LEU A 111 10.79 15.08 31.03
C LEU A 111 10.29 13.76 30.43
N ILE A 112 9.54 12.97 31.19
CA ILE A 112 8.98 11.68 30.74
C ILE A 112 8.06 11.88 29.54
N ARG A 113 7.20 12.91 29.60
CA ARG A 113 6.35 13.35 28.49
C ARG A 113 7.20 13.73 27.27
N GLY A 114 8.17 14.61 27.45
CA GLY A 114 9.04 15.07 26.37
C GLY A 114 9.81 13.95 25.70
N LEU A 115 10.30 12.98 26.47
CA LEU A 115 10.96 11.78 25.96
C LEU A 115 10.01 10.89 25.14
N ALA A 116 8.78 10.68 25.63
CA ALA A 116 7.79 9.85 24.94
C ALA A 116 7.26 10.51 23.65
N GLU A 117 7.15 11.84 23.61
CA GLU A 117 6.72 12.59 22.42
C GLU A 117 7.81 12.62 21.33
N ASN A 118 9.09 12.59 21.71
CA ASN A 118 10.24 12.54 20.79
C ASN A 118 10.78 11.12 20.55
N SER A 119 9.93 10.10 20.73
CA SER A 119 10.24 8.68 20.45
C SER A 119 11.44 8.09 21.22
N ARG A 120 11.81 8.65 22.37
CA ARG A 120 12.87 8.14 23.27
C ARG A 120 12.26 7.26 24.38
N PHE A 121 11.59 6.18 23.97
CA PHE A 121 10.76 5.35 24.85
C PHE A 121 11.52 4.65 25.98
N GLU A 122 12.70 4.09 25.72
CA GLU A 122 13.51 3.43 26.76
C GLU A 122 13.98 4.41 27.84
N SER A 123 14.39 5.62 27.42
CA SER A 123 14.76 6.69 28.33
C SER A 123 13.57 7.14 29.18
N SER A 124 12.38 7.27 28.57
CA SER A 124 11.14 7.62 29.29
C SER A 124 10.86 6.65 30.44
N ILE A 125 10.93 5.34 30.17
CA ILE A 125 10.77 4.30 31.19
C ILE A 125 11.90 4.32 32.23
N SER A 126 13.14 4.57 31.79
CA SER A 126 14.30 4.66 32.70
C SER A 126 14.17 5.83 33.70
N PHE A 127 13.67 6.98 33.24
CA PHE A 127 13.40 8.13 34.11
C PHE A 127 12.20 7.89 35.04
N PHE A 128 11.20 7.12 34.62
CA PHE A 128 10.15 6.65 35.51
C PHE A 128 10.69 5.73 36.62
N VAL A 129 11.56 4.78 36.28
CA VAL A 129 12.23 3.94 37.30
C VAL A 129 13.08 4.80 38.24
N LEU A 130 13.76 5.83 37.73
CA LEU A 130 14.53 6.77 38.54
C LEU A 130 13.64 7.57 39.51
N MET A 131 12.47 8.02 39.05
CA MET A 131 11.46 8.70 39.86
C MET A 131 11.06 7.84 41.07
N LEU A 132 10.78 6.55 40.83
CA LEU A 132 10.46 5.59 41.89
C LEU A 132 11.63 5.35 42.84
N LYS A 133 12.86 5.20 42.33
CA LYS A 133 14.08 5.05 43.15
C LYS A 133 14.32 6.25 44.08
N TRP A 134 13.92 7.45 43.64
CA TRP A 134 14.01 8.69 44.41
C TRP A 134 12.81 8.93 45.34
N LYS A 135 11.90 7.94 45.47
CA LYS A 135 10.68 8.00 46.29
C LYS A 135 9.74 9.15 45.93
N ILE A 136 9.78 9.61 44.67
CA ILE A 136 8.83 10.60 44.15
C ILE A 136 7.63 9.83 43.59
N SER A 137 6.43 10.17 44.05
CA SER A 137 5.21 9.44 43.68
C SER A 137 4.76 9.84 42.27
N PRO A 138 4.57 8.86 41.35
CA PRO A 138 3.91 9.09 40.06
C PRO A 138 2.47 9.55 40.25
N ASP A 139 1.95 10.29 39.28
CA ASP A 139 0.58 10.79 39.26
C ASP A 139 -0.13 10.48 37.94
N ARG A 140 -1.36 10.98 37.80
CA ARG A 140 -2.20 10.85 36.59
C ARG A 140 -1.55 11.43 35.32
N LEU A 141 -0.53 12.28 35.44
CA LEU A 141 0.21 12.85 34.31
C LEU A 141 1.46 12.04 33.97
N THR A 142 1.91 11.14 34.84
CA THR A 142 3.09 10.28 34.59
C THR A 142 2.72 9.05 33.74
N PHE A 143 1.76 8.25 34.20
CA PHE A 143 1.46 6.93 33.65
C PHE A 143 1.10 6.90 32.16
N PRO A 144 0.28 7.82 31.61
CA PRO A 144 -0.07 7.84 30.19
C PRO A 144 1.13 7.80 29.23
N PHE A 145 2.18 8.57 29.53
CA PHE A 145 3.37 8.67 28.67
C PHE A 145 4.31 7.47 28.83
N VAL A 146 4.37 6.88 30.02
CA VAL A 146 5.16 5.66 30.27
C VAL A 146 4.46 4.45 29.65
N LEU A 147 3.12 4.37 29.73
CA LEU A 147 2.31 3.38 29.04
C LEU A 147 2.44 3.50 27.52
N LYS A 148 2.41 4.72 26.97
CA LYS A 148 2.70 4.97 25.55
C LYS A 148 4.09 4.45 25.16
N SER A 149 5.09 4.67 26.01
CA SER A 149 6.45 4.16 25.78
C SER A 149 6.51 2.64 25.83
N ALA A 150 5.82 1.99 26.77
CA ALA A 150 5.74 0.54 26.84
C ALA A 150 5.03 -0.06 25.61
N ALA A 151 3.95 0.58 25.17
CA ALA A 151 3.18 0.22 23.98
C ALA A 151 4.02 0.34 22.70
N ALA A 152 4.79 1.41 22.55
CA ALA A 152 5.66 1.63 21.39
C ALA A 152 6.85 0.64 21.33
N LEU A 153 7.26 0.10 22.48
CA LEU A 153 8.28 -0.96 22.58
C LEU A 153 7.69 -2.37 22.49
N SER A 154 6.36 -2.51 22.34
CA SER A 154 5.63 -3.78 22.35
C SER A 154 5.99 -4.69 23.54
N ASN A 155 6.25 -4.10 24.71
CA ASN A 155 6.71 -4.85 25.89
C ASN A 155 5.57 -5.05 26.90
N GLY A 156 4.83 -6.16 26.75
CA GLY A 156 3.71 -6.51 27.65
C GLY A 156 4.14 -6.73 29.10
N GLY A 157 5.38 -7.15 29.36
CA GLY A 157 5.92 -7.32 30.72
C GLY A 157 6.02 -5.99 31.47
N VAL A 158 6.59 -4.96 30.82
CA VAL A 158 6.64 -3.60 31.37
C VAL A 158 5.22 -3.03 31.50
N GLY A 159 4.35 -3.27 30.51
CA GLY A 159 2.95 -2.87 30.55
C GLY A 159 2.21 -3.38 31.79
N ARG A 160 2.32 -4.68 32.10
CA ARG A 160 1.73 -5.29 33.31
C ARG A 160 2.32 -4.73 34.61
N ALA A 161 3.63 -4.48 34.65
CA ALA A 161 4.26 -3.88 35.82
C ALA A 161 3.75 -2.44 36.06
N LEU A 162 3.56 -1.65 35.01
CA LEU A 162 2.97 -0.32 35.09
C LEU A 162 1.51 -0.37 35.54
N HIS A 163 0.72 -1.33 35.04
CA HIS A 163 -0.65 -1.57 35.51
C HIS A 163 -0.69 -1.87 37.02
N CYS A 164 0.19 -2.75 37.52
CA CYS A 164 0.31 -3.00 38.96
C CYS A 164 0.68 -1.73 39.73
N GLY A 165 1.55 -0.89 39.18
CA GLY A 165 1.88 0.42 39.72
C GLY A 165 0.65 1.33 39.84
N ILE A 166 -0.17 1.42 38.79
CA ILE A 166 -1.40 2.23 38.77
C ILE A 166 -2.33 1.85 39.92
N LEU A 167 -2.55 0.55 40.13
CA LEU A 167 -3.36 0.03 41.25
C LEU A 167 -2.74 0.40 42.61
N LYS A 168 -1.42 0.27 42.75
CA LYS A 168 -0.72 0.58 44.01
C LYS A 168 -0.79 2.07 44.38
N PHE A 169 -0.85 2.96 43.40
CA PHE A 169 -0.94 4.41 43.61
C PHE A 169 -2.38 4.95 43.64
N GLY A 170 -3.40 4.09 43.56
CA GLY A 170 -4.81 4.51 43.64
C GLY A 170 -5.30 5.29 42.42
N LEU A 171 -4.71 5.04 41.24
CA LEU A 171 -5.01 5.74 39.99
C LEU A 171 -5.83 4.88 39.02
N GLU A 172 -6.32 3.73 39.48
CA GLU A 172 -7.01 2.76 38.64
C GLU A 172 -8.35 3.27 38.10
N PHE A 173 -8.98 4.25 38.72
CA PHE A 173 -10.25 4.83 38.25
C PHE A 173 -10.08 6.18 37.54
N ASP A 174 -8.85 6.66 37.34
CA ASP A 174 -8.62 7.88 36.56
C ASP A 174 -8.91 7.64 35.08
N SER A 175 -9.76 8.50 34.50
CA SER A 175 -10.23 8.33 33.12
C SER A 175 -9.10 8.34 32.09
N PHE A 176 -8.07 9.18 32.28
CA PHE A 176 -6.99 9.34 31.30
C PHE A 176 -5.99 8.19 31.39
N VAL A 177 -5.72 7.73 32.63
CA VAL A 177 -4.90 6.54 32.88
C VAL A 177 -5.57 5.29 32.31
N ARG A 178 -6.88 5.11 32.47
CA ARG A 178 -7.61 3.96 31.91
C ARG A 178 -7.57 3.88 30.38
N VAL A 179 -7.84 4.99 29.68
CA VAL A 179 -7.76 5.01 28.21
C VAL A 179 -6.35 4.63 27.75
N SER A 180 -5.33 5.18 28.40
CA SER A 180 -3.92 4.87 28.09
C SER A 180 -3.56 3.42 28.39
N LEU A 181 -4.15 2.82 29.42
CA LEU A 181 -3.92 1.45 29.81
C LEU A 181 -4.55 0.46 28.82
N VAL A 182 -5.78 0.74 28.39
CA VAL A 182 -6.45 -0.03 27.34
C VAL A 182 -5.68 0.08 26.01
N ASP A 183 -5.26 1.28 25.60
CA ASP A 183 -4.44 1.49 24.39
C ASP A 183 -3.11 0.72 24.45
N MET A 184 -2.47 0.72 25.62
CA MET A 184 -1.26 -0.07 25.84
C MET A 184 -1.53 -1.57 25.63
N TYR A 185 -2.55 -2.13 26.28
CA TYR A 185 -2.89 -3.55 26.14
C TYR A 185 -3.28 -3.93 24.71
N VAL A 186 -4.02 -3.07 24.01
CA VAL A 186 -4.35 -3.26 22.58
C VAL A 186 -3.09 -3.29 21.72
N LYS A 187 -2.13 -2.38 21.96
CA LYS A 187 -0.90 -2.30 21.17
C LYS A 187 0.10 -3.43 21.43
N VAL A 188 0.11 -4.00 22.64
CA VAL A 188 0.87 -5.23 22.96
C VAL A 188 0.11 -6.51 22.61
N GLU A 189 -1.04 -6.40 21.92
CA GLU A 189 -1.85 -7.52 21.41
C GLU A 189 -2.46 -8.42 22.50
N GLU A 190 -2.65 -7.89 23.72
CA GLU A 190 -3.32 -8.56 24.84
C GLU A 190 -4.77 -8.07 24.99
N LEU A 191 -5.61 -8.34 23.99
CA LEU A 191 -7.00 -7.85 23.95
C LEU A 191 -7.86 -8.31 25.13
N GLY A 192 -7.64 -9.51 25.67
CA GLY A 192 -8.36 -9.99 26.86
C GLY A 192 -8.10 -9.12 28.09
N SER A 193 -6.85 -8.69 28.29
CA SER A 193 -6.49 -7.76 29.37
C SER A 193 -7.08 -6.37 29.13
N ALA A 194 -7.07 -5.90 27.87
CA ALA A 194 -7.69 -4.63 27.50
C ALA A 194 -9.19 -4.62 27.78
N LEU A 195 -9.90 -5.68 27.39
CA LEU A 195 -11.34 -5.82 27.62
C LEU A 195 -11.66 -5.90 29.11
N LYS A 196 -10.87 -6.65 29.89
CA LYS A 196 -11.06 -6.71 31.35
C LYS A 196 -10.92 -5.34 32.02
N VAL A 197 -9.89 -4.57 31.67
CA VAL A 197 -9.71 -3.20 32.18
C VAL A 197 -10.89 -2.32 31.78
N PHE A 198 -11.42 -2.49 30.57
CA PHE A 198 -12.60 -1.76 30.12
C PHE A 198 -13.86 -2.17 30.89
N ASP A 199 -14.13 -3.47 31.06
CA ASP A 199 -15.30 -3.98 31.78
C ASP A 199 -15.32 -3.50 33.25
N GLU A 200 -14.16 -3.50 33.90
CA GLU A 200 -13.95 -2.98 35.26
C GLU A 200 -13.99 -1.44 35.35
N SER A 201 -14.14 -0.72 34.23
CA SER A 201 -14.21 0.75 34.24
C SER A 201 -15.56 1.24 34.77
N PRO A 202 -15.59 2.33 35.56
CA PRO A 202 -16.84 2.91 36.02
C PRO A 202 -17.74 3.32 34.85
N GLU A 203 -19.05 3.17 35.01
CA GLU A 203 -20.02 3.55 33.96
C GLU A 203 -19.93 5.04 33.59
N SER A 204 -19.53 5.91 34.51
CA SER A 204 -19.24 7.32 34.21
C SER A 204 -18.10 7.50 33.20
N VAL A 205 -17.08 6.62 33.23
CA VAL A 205 -15.96 6.63 32.29
C VAL A 205 -16.37 6.01 30.96
N LYS A 206 -17.10 4.88 30.97
CA LYS A 206 -17.62 4.25 29.74
C LYS A 206 -18.58 5.17 28.99
N ASN A 207 -19.47 5.86 29.69
CA ASN A 207 -20.41 6.81 29.08
C ASN A 207 -19.77 8.14 28.72
N GLY A 208 -18.76 8.59 29.48
CA GLY A 208 -18.10 9.87 29.29
C GLY A 208 -16.95 9.88 28.27
N SER A 209 -16.39 8.71 27.92
CA SER A 209 -15.20 8.61 27.06
C SER A 209 -15.46 7.77 25.82
N VAL A 210 -15.81 8.41 24.70
CA VAL A 210 -15.89 7.75 23.38
C VAL A 210 -14.55 7.12 22.96
N LEU A 211 -13.44 7.69 23.41
CA LEU A 211 -12.09 7.23 23.06
C LEU A 211 -11.79 5.80 23.52
N ILE A 212 -12.22 5.39 24.72
CA ILE A 212 -11.91 4.04 25.23
C ILE A 212 -12.59 2.95 24.39
N TRP A 213 -13.82 3.20 23.92
CA TRP A 213 -14.54 2.33 22.99
C TRP A 213 -13.84 2.25 21.63
N ASN A 214 -13.46 3.41 21.06
CA ASN A 214 -12.78 3.48 19.77
C ASN A 214 -11.44 2.72 19.78
N VAL A 215 -10.67 2.81 20.87
CA VAL A 215 -9.42 2.07 21.05
C VAL A 215 -9.66 0.55 21.03
N LEU A 216 -10.68 0.06 21.75
CA LEU A 216 -11.00 -1.36 21.75
C LEU A 216 -11.52 -1.86 20.41
N ILE A 217 -12.49 -1.15 19.80
CA ILE A 217 -13.04 -1.50 18.49
C ILE A 217 -11.91 -1.57 17.46
N HIS A 218 -11.01 -0.57 17.44
CA HIS A 218 -9.85 -0.57 16.58
C HIS A 218 -8.93 -1.78 16.85
N GLY A 219 -8.71 -2.12 18.12
CA GLY A 219 -7.92 -3.29 18.52
C GLY A 219 -8.49 -4.61 18.01
N TYR A 220 -9.78 -4.85 18.22
CA TYR A 220 -10.47 -6.05 17.73
C TYR A 220 -10.51 -6.10 16.19
N CYS A 221 -10.77 -4.98 15.52
CA CYS A 221 -10.67 -4.87 14.06
C CYS A 221 -9.27 -5.22 13.55
N ARG A 222 -8.21 -4.77 14.22
CA ARG A 222 -6.82 -5.06 13.83
C ARG A 222 -6.48 -6.54 13.97
N MET A 223 -7.02 -7.22 14.97
CA MET A 223 -6.79 -8.65 15.21
C MET A 223 -7.75 -9.57 14.41
N GLY A 224 -8.67 -8.99 13.65
CA GLY A 224 -9.60 -9.72 12.77
C GLY A 224 -10.87 -10.25 13.45
N ASP A 225 -11.05 -10.03 14.75
CA ASP A 225 -12.28 -10.39 15.46
C ASP A 225 -13.35 -9.29 15.29
N LEU A 226 -13.95 -9.30 14.10
CA LEU A 226 -14.98 -8.33 13.71
C LEU A 226 -16.32 -8.57 14.41
N VAL A 227 -16.55 -9.76 14.97
CA VAL A 227 -17.76 -10.07 15.74
C VAL A 227 -17.74 -9.27 17.03
N LYS A 228 -16.66 -9.39 17.81
CA LYS A 228 -16.52 -8.64 19.06
C LYS A 228 -16.45 -7.14 18.83
N ALA A 229 -15.78 -6.70 17.75
CA ALA A 229 -15.76 -5.29 17.38
C ALA A 229 -17.17 -4.74 17.09
N THR A 230 -18.03 -5.53 16.44
CA THR A 230 -19.42 -5.14 16.16
C THR A 230 -20.25 -5.10 17.44
N GLU A 231 -20.11 -6.08 18.34
CA GLU A 231 -20.80 -6.07 19.65
C GLU A 231 -20.43 -4.83 20.49
N LEU A 232 -19.14 -4.48 20.53
CA LEU A 232 -18.66 -3.28 21.23
C LEU A 232 -19.18 -2.00 20.57
N PHE A 233 -19.22 -1.97 19.24
CA PHE A 233 -19.78 -0.85 18.51
C PHE A 233 -21.27 -0.67 18.79
N ASP A 234 -22.06 -1.75 18.76
CA ASP A 234 -23.50 -1.70 18.98
C ASP A 234 -23.86 -1.27 20.41
N SER A 235 -23.12 -1.78 21.41
CA SER A 235 -23.28 -1.42 22.83
C SER A 235 -22.79 -0.01 23.19
N MET A 236 -22.09 0.67 22.28
CA MET A 236 -21.56 2.02 22.52
C MET A 236 -22.70 3.05 22.71
N PRO A 237 -22.72 3.80 23.83
CA PRO A 237 -23.80 4.76 24.14
C PRO A 237 -23.92 5.91 23.14
N LYS A 238 -22.77 6.41 22.67
CA LYS A 238 -22.69 7.49 21.69
C LYS A 238 -21.64 7.14 20.65
N LYS A 239 -22.09 6.90 19.43
CA LYS A 239 -21.23 6.61 18.27
C LYS A 239 -20.81 7.92 17.61
N ASP A 240 -19.51 8.10 17.38
CA ASP A 240 -18.97 9.23 16.62
C ASP A 240 -18.43 8.77 15.26
N THR A 241 -18.06 9.71 14.38
CA THR A 241 -17.51 9.37 13.06
C THR A 241 -16.25 8.50 13.14
N GLY A 242 -15.46 8.61 14.21
CA GLY A 242 -14.29 7.76 14.46
C GLY A 242 -14.63 6.29 14.70
N SER A 243 -15.68 6.02 15.48
CA SER A 243 -16.19 4.67 15.77
C SER A 243 -16.63 3.96 14.49
N TRP A 244 -17.44 4.64 13.65
CA TRP A 244 -17.92 4.11 12.37
C TRP A 244 -16.76 3.84 11.41
N ASN A 245 -15.85 4.81 11.24
CA ASN A 245 -14.70 4.66 10.34
C ASN A 245 -13.78 3.50 10.78
N SER A 246 -13.60 3.29 12.08
CA SER A 246 -12.78 2.20 12.62
C SER A 246 -13.37 0.83 12.28
N LEU A 247 -14.69 0.68 12.41
CA LEU A 247 -15.38 -0.56 12.08
C LEU A 247 -15.41 -0.83 10.57
N ILE A 248 -15.73 0.20 9.76
CA ILE A 248 -15.70 0.13 8.28
C ILE A 248 -14.31 -0.30 7.81
N ASN A 249 -13.24 0.35 8.30
CA ASN A 249 -11.87 -0.01 7.93
C ASN A 249 -11.50 -1.44 8.35
N GLY A 250 -12.05 -1.94 9.46
CA GLY A 250 -11.91 -3.34 9.88
C GLY A 250 -12.48 -4.31 8.87
N PHE A 251 -13.74 -4.11 8.46
CA PHE A 251 -14.37 -4.94 7.42
C PHE A 251 -13.64 -4.85 6.08
N MET A 252 -13.22 -3.63 5.66
CA MET A 252 -12.42 -3.45 4.45
C MET A 252 -11.11 -4.26 4.49
N LYS A 253 -10.38 -4.25 5.62
CA LYS A 253 -9.12 -5.00 5.74
C LYS A 253 -9.29 -6.52 5.66
N MET A 254 -10.45 -7.02 6.08
CA MET A 254 -10.79 -8.44 6.01
C MET A 254 -11.41 -8.84 4.66
N GLY A 255 -11.55 -7.90 3.73
CA GLY A 255 -12.13 -8.15 2.40
C GLY A 255 -13.65 -8.21 2.38
N ASP A 256 -14.34 -7.93 3.49
CA ASP A 256 -15.82 -7.90 3.55
C ASP A 256 -16.34 -6.52 3.13
N MET A 257 -16.30 -6.28 1.82
CA MET A 257 -16.69 -5.01 1.22
C MET A 257 -18.19 -4.72 1.33
N GLY A 258 -19.01 -5.78 1.45
CA GLY A 258 -20.46 -5.70 1.57
C GLY A 258 -20.87 -5.06 2.89
N ARG A 259 -20.42 -5.63 4.02
CA ARG A 259 -20.72 -5.09 5.35
C ARG A 259 -20.13 -3.69 5.56
N ALA A 260 -18.94 -3.43 5.02
CA ALA A 260 -18.34 -2.10 5.06
C ALA A 260 -19.21 -1.05 4.35
N LYS A 261 -19.77 -1.38 3.17
CA LYS A 261 -20.68 -0.50 2.43
C LYS A 261 -22.00 -0.28 3.17
N GLU A 262 -22.58 -1.31 3.77
CA GLU A 262 -23.79 -1.18 4.57
C GLU A 262 -23.61 -0.23 5.76
N LEU A 263 -22.51 -0.36 6.50
CA LEU A 263 -22.17 0.52 7.61
C LEU A 263 -21.95 1.96 7.15
N PHE A 264 -21.27 2.15 6.02
CA PHE A 264 -21.05 3.46 5.45
C PHE A 264 -22.36 4.16 5.08
N VAL A 265 -23.31 3.45 4.46
CA VAL A 265 -24.63 3.98 4.13
C VAL A 265 -25.40 4.38 5.40
N LYS A 266 -25.40 3.52 6.43
CA LYS A 266 -26.07 3.76 7.72
C LYS A 266 -25.46 4.92 8.53
N MET A 267 -24.25 5.36 8.20
CA MET A 267 -23.57 6.38 8.97
C MET A 267 -24.29 7.74 8.88
N PRO A 268 -24.66 8.38 10.02
CA PRO A 268 -25.46 9.61 10.03
C PRO A 268 -24.77 10.80 9.34
N GLU A 269 -23.48 10.99 9.59
CA GLU A 269 -22.68 12.09 9.04
C GLU A 269 -21.40 11.53 8.44
N LYS A 270 -21.17 11.84 7.15
CA LYS A 270 -19.97 11.41 6.41
C LYS A 270 -18.98 12.55 6.33
N ASN A 271 -17.74 12.30 6.75
CA ASN A 271 -16.65 13.25 6.62
C ASN A 271 -15.61 12.75 5.61
N VAL A 272 -14.60 13.57 5.34
CA VAL A 272 -13.50 13.24 4.41
C VAL A 272 -12.85 11.90 4.76
N VAL A 273 -12.66 11.59 6.04
CA VAL A 273 -12.03 10.32 6.49
C VAL A 273 -12.90 9.12 6.13
N SER A 274 -14.22 9.24 6.25
CA SER A 274 -15.16 8.18 5.87
C SER A 274 -15.08 7.86 4.38
N TRP A 275 -15.09 8.89 3.53
CA TRP A 275 -14.91 8.73 2.10
C TRP A 275 -13.54 8.17 1.73
N THR A 276 -12.47 8.70 2.33
CA THR A 276 -11.10 8.19 2.16
C THR A 276 -11.01 6.70 2.48
N THR A 277 -11.65 6.26 3.57
CA THR A 277 -11.65 4.85 4.01
C THR A 277 -12.30 3.95 2.97
N MET A 278 -13.44 4.37 2.41
CA MET A 278 -14.15 3.62 1.38
C MET A 278 -13.37 3.53 0.06
N VAL A 279 -12.90 4.68 -0.46
CA VAL A 279 -12.14 4.74 -1.73
C VAL A 279 -10.88 3.89 -1.64
N ASN A 280 -10.10 4.03 -0.55
CA ASN A 280 -8.89 3.24 -0.37
C ASN A 280 -9.20 1.76 -0.15
N GLY A 281 -10.23 1.43 0.65
CA GLY A 281 -10.66 0.05 0.89
C GLY A 281 -11.02 -0.68 -0.41
N PHE A 282 -11.82 -0.08 -1.28
CA PHE A 282 -12.14 -0.67 -2.59
C PHE A 282 -10.90 -0.79 -3.49
N SER A 283 -10.04 0.24 -3.52
CA SER A 283 -8.83 0.21 -4.35
C SER A 283 -7.84 -0.90 -3.92
N GLN A 284 -7.69 -1.14 -2.61
CA GLN A 284 -6.79 -2.17 -2.08
C GLN A 284 -7.32 -3.59 -2.28
N ASN A 285 -8.64 -3.79 -2.20
CA ASN A 285 -9.27 -5.11 -2.32
C ASN A 285 -9.65 -5.51 -3.75
N GLY A 286 -9.04 -4.89 -4.76
CA GLY A 286 -9.21 -5.31 -6.16
C GLY A 286 -10.51 -4.85 -6.82
N ASP A 287 -11.23 -3.89 -6.21
CA ASP A 287 -12.47 -3.28 -6.74
C ASP A 287 -12.23 -1.81 -7.20
N PRO A 288 -11.37 -1.54 -8.19
CA PRO A 288 -11.05 -0.18 -8.63
C PRO A 288 -12.26 0.58 -9.20
N GLU A 289 -13.24 -0.11 -9.78
CA GLU A 289 -14.47 0.49 -10.29
C GLU A 289 -15.27 1.16 -9.17
N LYS A 290 -15.61 0.41 -8.11
CA LYS A 290 -16.31 0.94 -6.93
C LYS A 290 -15.51 2.03 -6.22
N ALA A 291 -14.17 1.95 -6.25
CA ALA A 291 -13.31 3.00 -5.70
C ALA A 291 -13.51 4.33 -6.43
N LEU A 292 -13.62 4.31 -7.77
CA LEU A 292 -13.89 5.51 -8.57
C LEU A 292 -15.31 6.02 -8.42
N GLU A 293 -16.31 5.13 -8.42
CA GLU A 293 -17.70 5.50 -8.13
C GLU A 293 -17.80 6.24 -6.80
N THR A 294 -17.21 5.67 -5.75
CA THR A 294 -17.19 6.27 -4.41
C THR A 294 -16.46 7.62 -4.40
N PHE A 295 -15.38 7.75 -5.17
CA PHE A 295 -14.64 9.01 -5.30
C PHE A 295 -15.48 10.10 -5.97
N PHE A 296 -16.20 9.79 -7.04
CA PHE A 296 -17.05 10.78 -7.70
C PHE A 296 -18.28 11.14 -6.86
N CYS A 297 -18.89 10.19 -6.14
CA CYS A 297 -19.94 10.50 -5.16
C CYS A 297 -19.43 11.45 -4.06
N MET A 298 -18.20 11.27 -3.57
CA MET A 298 -17.56 12.19 -2.64
C MET A 298 -17.51 13.63 -3.19
N LEU A 299 -17.16 13.79 -4.48
CA LEU A 299 -17.11 15.10 -5.11
C LEU A 299 -18.51 15.70 -5.31
N GLU A 300 -19.50 14.89 -5.67
CA GLU A 300 -20.89 15.30 -5.85
C GLU A 300 -21.53 15.77 -4.53
N GLU A 301 -21.19 15.13 -3.41
CA GLU A 301 -21.59 15.56 -2.07
C GLU A 301 -20.78 16.79 -1.55
N GLY A 302 -19.88 17.35 -2.35
CA GLY A 302 -19.09 18.52 -1.99
C GLY A 302 -17.97 18.26 -0.98
N ALA A 303 -17.66 17.00 -0.68
CA ALA A 303 -16.58 16.64 0.23
C ALA A 303 -15.23 16.78 -0.48
N ARG A 304 -14.39 17.71 0.00
CA ARG A 304 -13.06 17.94 -0.59
C ARG A 304 -12.11 16.77 -0.29
N PRO A 305 -11.57 16.08 -1.31
CA PRO A 305 -10.63 14.98 -1.09
C PRO A 305 -9.29 15.48 -0.58
N ASN A 306 -8.61 14.63 0.20
CA ASN A 306 -7.20 14.83 0.55
C ASN A 306 -6.29 14.14 -0.47
N ASP A 307 -4.99 14.44 -0.43
CA ASP A 307 -3.98 13.88 -1.33
C ASP A 307 -4.00 12.34 -1.38
N TYR A 308 -4.25 11.69 -0.23
CA TYR A 308 -4.30 10.23 -0.15
C TYR A 308 -5.51 9.64 -0.89
N THR A 309 -6.69 10.25 -0.76
CA THR A 309 -7.89 9.89 -1.52
C THR A 309 -7.63 10.06 -3.02
N ILE A 310 -7.02 11.17 -3.43
CA ILE A 310 -6.70 11.45 -4.83
C ILE A 310 -5.77 10.38 -5.40
N VAL A 311 -4.69 10.05 -4.70
CA VAL A 311 -3.74 9.00 -5.12
C VAL A 311 -4.43 7.65 -5.24
N SER A 312 -5.33 7.32 -4.31
CA SER A 312 -6.08 6.06 -4.31
C SER A 312 -7.01 5.96 -5.53
N ALA A 313 -7.68 7.07 -5.89
CA ALA A 313 -8.53 7.16 -7.08
C ALA A 313 -7.70 7.12 -8.38
N LEU A 314 -6.59 7.87 -8.47
CA LEU A 314 -5.69 7.80 -9.64
C LEU A 314 -5.10 6.41 -9.83
N SER A 315 -4.77 5.71 -8.74
CA SER A 315 -4.33 4.31 -8.79
C SER A 315 -5.43 3.38 -9.28
N ALA A 316 -6.69 3.62 -8.89
CA ALA A 316 -7.82 2.89 -9.43
C ALA A 316 -7.97 3.12 -10.95
N CYS A 317 -7.92 4.37 -11.42
CA CYS A 317 -7.89 4.68 -12.86
C CYS A 317 -6.77 3.92 -13.58
N ALA A 318 -5.56 3.94 -13.02
CA ALA A 318 -4.39 3.25 -13.57
C ALA A 318 -4.58 1.73 -13.67
N LYS A 319 -5.34 1.10 -12.76
CA LYS A 319 -5.59 -0.35 -12.78
C LYS A 319 -6.50 -0.76 -13.93
N ILE A 320 -7.60 -0.04 -14.14
CA ILE A 320 -8.63 -0.35 -15.16
C ILE A 320 -8.43 0.38 -16.49
N GLY A 321 -7.45 1.30 -16.57
CA GLY A 321 -7.20 2.12 -17.76
C GLY A 321 -8.26 3.19 -18.03
N ALA A 322 -8.92 3.69 -16.99
CA ALA A 322 -9.94 4.74 -17.10
C ALA A 322 -9.29 6.12 -17.26
N LEU A 323 -8.96 6.48 -18.50
CA LEU A 323 -8.30 7.73 -18.86
C LEU A 323 -9.21 8.94 -18.65
N ASP A 324 -10.50 8.86 -18.99
CA ASP A 324 -11.42 9.99 -18.86
C ASP A 324 -11.69 10.29 -17.39
N ALA A 325 -11.89 9.26 -16.57
CA ALA A 325 -11.94 9.40 -15.12
C ALA A 325 -10.66 10.06 -14.57
N GLY A 326 -9.48 9.62 -15.03
CA GLY A 326 -8.20 10.21 -14.65
C GLY A 326 -8.06 11.68 -15.05
N LEU A 327 -8.52 12.05 -16.25
CA LEU A 327 -8.55 13.44 -16.73
C LEU A 327 -9.50 14.31 -15.92
N ARG A 328 -10.69 13.80 -15.56
CA ARG A 328 -11.64 14.50 -14.68
C ARG A 328 -11.01 14.79 -13.32
N ILE A 329 -10.31 13.82 -12.74
CA ILE A 329 -9.57 14.01 -11.48
C ILE A 329 -8.49 15.07 -11.68
N HIS A 330 -7.66 14.98 -12.71
CA HIS A 330 -6.60 15.96 -12.95
C HIS A 330 -7.15 17.40 -13.17
N ASN A 331 -8.23 17.55 -13.93
CA ASN A 331 -8.91 18.84 -14.11
C ASN A 331 -9.48 19.38 -12.79
N TYR A 332 -10.05 18.50 -11.95
CA TYR A 332 -10.51 18.88 -10.62
C TYR A 332 -9.36 19.41 -9.75
N LEU A 333 -8.18 18.77 -9.79
CA LEU A 333 -7.00 19.23 -9.04
C LEU A 333 -6.60 20.66 -9.44
N SER A 334 -6.49 20.89 -10.75
CA SER A 334 -6.14 22.20 -11.32
C SER A 334 -7.18 23.28 -10.99
N GLY A 335 -8.47 22.94 -11.01
CA GLY A 335 -9.56 23.88 -10.72
C GLY A 335 -9.79 24.19 -9.24
N ASN A 336 -9.34 23.34 -8.32
CA ASN A 336 -9.66 23.43 -6.88
C ASN A 336 -8.45 23.75 -5.98
N GLY A 337 -7.44 24.39 -6.55
CA GLY A 337 -6.28 24.92 -5.82
C GLY A 337 -5.36 23.85 -5.24
N PHE A 338 -5.36 22.63 -5.79
CA PHE A 338 -4.36 21.62 -5.42
C PHE A 338 -3.02 21.97 -6.06
N LYS A 339 -1.95 21.92 -5.25
CA LYS A 339 -0.59 22.08 -5.76
C LYS A 339 -0.10 20.73 -6.27
N LEU A 340 0.47 20.71 -7.47
CA LEU A 340 1.16 19.53 -8.00
C LEU A 340 2.42 19.27 -7.16
N ASN A 341 2.28 18.47 -6.10
CA ASN A 341 3.38 18.00 -5.27
C ASN A 341 3.93 16.67 -5.83
N LEU A 342 5.06 16.21 -5.29
CA LEU A 342 5.70 14.97 -5.74
C LEU A 342 4.76 13.75 -5.67
N VAL A 343 3.91 13.66 -4.65
CA VAL A 343 3.02 12.52 -4.43
C VAL A 343 1.92 12.47 -5.51
N ILE A 344 1.21 13.58 -5.72
CA ILE A 344 0.17 13.71 -6.74
C ILE A 344 0.78 13.60 -8.14
N GLY A 345 1.91 14.29 -8.40
CA GLY A 345 2.61 14.22 -9.68
C GLY A 345 3.01 12.81 -10.04
N THR A 346 3.55 12.04 -9.09
CA THR A 346 3.90 10.64 -9.30
C THR A 346 2.66 9.78 -9.62
N ALA A 347 1.56 9.97 -8.91
CA ALA A 347 0.32 9.23 -9.16
C ALA A 347 -0.31 9.57 -10.54
N LEU A 348 -0.23 10.84 -10.96
CA LEU A 348 -0.68 11.27 -12.29
C LEU A 348 0.19 10.67 -13.40
N VAL A 349 1.52 10.65 -13.25
CA VAL A 349 2.42 10.00 -14.22
C VAL A 349 2.10 8.51 -14.34
N ASP A 350 1.89 7.80 -13.21
CA ASP A 350 1.53 6.37 -13.22
C ASP A 350 0.19 6.13 -13.91
N MET A 351 -0.81 6.97 -13.59
CA MET A 351 -2.15 6.91 -14.19
C MET A 351 -2.08 7.13 -15.70
N TYR A 352 -1.48 8.22 -16.17
CA TYR A 352 -1.39 8.51 -17.61
C TYR A 352 -0.65 7.43 -18.37
N ALA A 353 0.48 6.95 -17.85
CA ALA A 353 1.25 5.86 -18.46
C ALA A 353 0.41 4.57 -18.55
N LYS A 354 -0.27 4.17 -17.47
CA LYS A 354 -1.07 2.94 -17.44
C LYS A 354 -2.44 3.05 -18.12
N CYS A 355 -2.90 4.25 -18.43
CA CYS A 355 -4.08 4.51 -19.25
C CYS A 355 -3.74 4.70 -20.75
N GLY A 356 -2.47 4.49 -21.14
CA GLY A 356 -2.05 4.48 -22.55
C GLY A 356 -1.75 5.86 -23.13
N ASN A 357 -1.52 6.88 -22.30
CA ASN A 357 -1.18 8.24 -22.72
C ASN A 357 0.18 8.67 -22.12
N ILE A 358 1.24 8.05 -22.63
CA ILE A 358 2.61 8.22 -22.11
C ILE A 358 3.15 9.63 -22.35
N GLU A 359 2.65 10.33 -23.36
CA GLU A 359 3.01 11.71 -23.68
C GLU A 359 2.53 12.69 -22.60
N HIS A 360 1.31 12.51 -22.09
CA HIS A 360 0.82 13.32 -20.97
C HIS A 360 1.53 12.96 -19.66
N ALA A 361 1.90 11.68 -19.47
CA ALA A 361 2.74 11.29 -18.34
C ALA A 361 4.09 12.03 -18.38
N GLU A 362 4.74 12.10 -19.55
CA GLU A 362 5.99 12.85 -19.76
C GLU A 362 5.82 14.35 -19.46
N LYS A 363 4.70 14.97 -19.88
CA LYS A 363 4.41 16.38 -19.54
C LYS A 363 4.33 16.61 -18.03
N VAL A 364 3.53 15.82 -17.32
CA VAL A 364 3.37 15.94 -15.85
C VAL A 364 4.70 15.67 -15.12
N PHE A 365 5.50 14.73 -15.63
CA PHE A 365 6.85 14.46 -15.13
C PHE A 365 7.74 15.72 -15.20
N HIS A 366 7.70 16.45 -16.31
CA HIS A 366 8.46 17.69 -16.48
C HIS A 366 7.92 18.83 -15.60
N GLU A 367 6.60 18.97 -15.46
CA GLU A 367 5.95 19.98 -14.62
C GLU A 367 6.27 19.80 -13.12
N THR A 368 6.51 18.55 -12.68
CA THR A 368 6.86 18.25 -11.30
C THR A 368 8.29 18.73 -10.99
N LYS A 369 8.41 19.82 -10.21
CA LYS A 369 9.70 20.49 -9.91
C LYS A 369 10.71 19.59 -9.20
N GLU A 370 10.28 18.95 -8.11
CA GLU A 370 11.11 18.03 -7.34
C GLU A 370 10.88 16.60 -7.83
N LYS A 371 11.95 15.86 -8.12
CA LYS A 371 11.88 14.48 -8.62
C LYS A 371 12.51 13.53 -7.63
N GLY A 372 11.68 12.70 -6.99
CA GLY A 372 12.13 11.59 -6.14
C GLY A 372 12.35 10.30 -6.92
N LEU A 373 12.92 9.29 -6.27
CA LEU A 373 13.15 7.96 -6.86
C LEU A 373 11.87 7.33 -7.48
N LEU A 374 10.71 7.51 -6.85
CA LEU A 374 9.47 6.90 -7.30
C LEU A 374 8.98 7.44 -8.65
N ILE A 375 9.03 8.77 -8.88
CA ILE A 375 8.57 9.35 -10.15
C ILE A 375 9.48 8.94 -11.32
N TRP A 376 10.79 8.81 -11.10
CA TRP A 376 11.72 8.24 -12.08
C TRP A 376 11.37 6.79 -12.40
N SER A 377 11.14 5.97 -11.37
CA SER A 377 10.79 4.56 -11.51
C SER A 377 9.52 4.39 -12.35
N VAL A 378 8.48 5.18 -12.05
CA VAL A 378 7.20 5.16 -12.77
C VAL A 378 7.37 5.61 -14.22
N MET A 379 8.14 6.67 -14.49
CA MET A 379 8.34 7.16 -15.86
C MET A 379 9.13 6.17 -16.73
N ILE A 380 10.21 5.59 -16.19
CA ILE A 380 11.01 4.55 -16.87
C ILE A 380 10.14 3.31 -17.12
N TRP A 381 9.34 2.90 -16.13
CA TRP A 381 8.39 1.79 -16.28
C TRP A 381 7.33 2.08 -17.34
N GLY A 382 6.79 3.31 -17.38
CA GLY A 382 5.85 3.76 -18.40
C GLY A 382 6.41 3.60 -19.82
N TRP A 383 7.63 4.10 -20.06
CA TRP A 383 8.28 3.89 -21.36
C TRP A 383 8.55 2.41 -21.67
N ALA A 384 8.90 1.61 -20.66
CA ALA A 384 9.14 0.18 -20.80
C ALA A 384 7.88 -0.59 -21.27
N ILE A 385 6.74 -0.39 -20.60
CA ILE A 385 5.49 -1.10 -20.94
C ILE A 385 4.90 -0.64 -22.28
N HIS A 386 5.24 0.56 -22.75
CA HIS A 386 4.92 1.03 -24.10
C HIS A 386 5.88 0.52 -25.18
N GLY A 387 6.96 -0.18 -24.80
CA GLY A 387 7.95 -0.73 -25.75
C GLY A 387 9.00 0.28 -26.24
N HIS A 388 9.10 1.45 -25.61
CA HIS A 388 10.06 2.50 -26.00
C HIS A 388 11.37 2.40 -25.21
N PHE A 389 12.15 1.33 -25.45
CA PHE A 389 13.40 1.06 -24.74
C PHE A 389 14.39 2.22 -24.74
N ARG A 390 14.60 2.90 -25.88
CA ARG A 390 15.54 4.03 -25.96
C ARG A 390 15.17 5.18 -25.03
N LYS A 391 13.88 5.53 -24.96
CA LYS A 391 13.41 6.55 -24.01
C LYS A 391 13.56 6.07 -22.57
N ALA A 392 13.20 4.82 -22.26
CA ALA A 392 13.39 4.27 -20.91
C ALA A 392 14.85 4.39 -20.44
N LEU A 393 15.83 4.06 -21.29
CA LEU A 393 17.25 4.24 -20.99
C LEU A 393 17.69 5.70 -20.89
N GLN A 394 17.16 6.58 -21.74
CA GLN A 394 17.45 8.00 -21.65
C GLN A 394 17.05 8.56 -20.28
N TYR A 395 15.87 8.18 -19.78
CA TYR A 395 15.40 8.58 -18.45
C TYR A 395 16.21 7.93 -17.32
N PHE A 396 16.64 6.68 -17.48
CA PHE A 396 17.54 6.01 -16.53
C PHE A 396 18.91 6.71 -16.41
N GLU A 397 19.51 7.08 -17.54
CA GLU A 397 20.78 7.82 -17.55
C GLU A 397 20.61 9.25 -17.03
N TRP A 398 19.49 9.91 -17.34
CA TRP A 398 19.18 11.22 -16.79
C TRP A 398 19.01 11.16 -15.27
N MET A 399 18.29 10.16 -14.75
CA MET A 399 18.16 9.90 -13.31
C MET A 399 19.54 9.79 -12.64
N LYS A 400 20.47 9.02 -13.23
CA LYS A 400 21.84 8.88 -12.71
C LYS A 400 22.58 10.22 -12.72
N PHE A 401 22.46 11.00 -13.80
CA PHE A 401 23.10 12.31 -13.92
C PHE A 401 22.63 13.29 -12.84
N THR A 402 21.36 13.21 -12.42
CA THR A 402 20.84 14.02 -11.31
C THR A 402 21.31 13.57 -9.92
N GLY A 403 22.11 12.50 -9.82
CA GLY A 403 22.62 11.96 -8.56
C GLY A 403 21.62 11.05 -7.83
N THR A 404 20.47 10.75 -8.43
CA THR A 404 19.49 9.83 -7.83
C THR A 404 19.96 8.39 -8.04
N LYS A 405 20.16 7.64 -6.96
CA LYS A 405 20.61 6.24 -7.04
C LYS A 405 19.46 5.32 -7.47
N PRO A 406 19.63 4.50 -8.51
CA PRO A 406 18.68 3.44 -8.85
C PRO A 406 18.49 2.44 -7.72
N ASP A 407 17.26 1.96 -7.56
CA ASP A 407 16.91 0.88 -6.65
C ASP A 407 16.48 -0.37 -7.43
N SER A 408 16.01 -1.39 -6.71
CA SER A 408 15.47 -2.60 -7.30
C SER A 408 14.32 -2.32 -8.28
N VAL A 409 13.45 -1.34 -8.02
CA VAL A 409 12.28 -1.08 -8.88
C VAL A 409 12.69 -0.48 -10.21
N VAL A 410 13.68 0.42 -10.20
CA VAL A 410 14.24 1.00 -11.43
C VAL A 410 14.89 -0.07 -12.31
N PHE A 411 15.68 -0.98 -11.73
CA PHE A 411 16.27 -2.09 -12.49
C PHE A 411 15.21 -3.03 -13.07
N LEU A 412 14.12 -3.27 -12.33
CA LEU A 412 12.98 -4.01 -12.86
C LEU A 412 12.39 -3.32 -14.10
N ALA A 413 12.23 -2.00 -14.08
CA ALA A 413 11.74 -1.22 -15.22
C ALA A 413 12.67 -1.30 -16.44
N VAL A 414 13.98 -1.15 -16.23
CA VAL A 414 14.99 -1.24 -17.31
C VAL A 414 15.03 -2.65 -17.91
N LEU A 415 15.02 -3.70 -17.08
CA LEU A 415 14.97 -5.09 -17.57
C LEU A 415 13.69 -5.39 -18.33
N ASN A 416 12.55 -4.82 -17.90
CA ASN A 416 11.29 -4.96 -18.62
C ASN A 416 11.35 -4.30 -20.01
N ALA A 417 12.00 -3.13 -20.10
CA ALA A 417 12.26 -2.46 -21.38
C ALA A 417 13.15 -3.32 -22.29
N CYS A 418 14.21 -3.95 -21.74
CA CYS A 418 15.06 -4.87 -22.49
C CYS A 418 14.26 -6.09 -23.00
N SER A 419 13.39 -6.66 -22.16
CA SER A 419 12.56 -7.82 -22.52
C SER A 419 11.62 -7.51 -23.68
N HIS A 420 10.93 -6.37 -23.66
CA HIS A 420 9.98 -5.98 -24.72
C HIS A 420 10.62 -5.52 -26.03
N SER A 421 11.89 -5.12 -26.01
CA SER A 421 12.64 -4.69 -27.20
C SER A 421 13.70 -5.71 -27.67
N GLY A 422 13.73 -6.90 -27.07
CA GLY A 422 14.62 -8.00 -27.47
C GLY A 422 16.11 -7.75 -27.21
N GLN A 423 16.44 -6.83 -26.31
CA GLN A 423 17.81 -6.43 -26.01
C GLN A 423 18.45 -7.34 -24.96
N VAL A 424 18.62 -8.62 -25.29
CA VAL A 424 19.06 -9.66 -24.34
C VAL A 424 20.41 -9.33 -23.71
N ASN A 425 21.39 -8.93 -24.53
CA ASN A 425 22.75 -8.67 -24.06
C ASN A 425 22.81 -7.45 -23.11
N GLU A 426 22.07 -6.38 -23.42
CA GLU A 426 21.99 -5.22 -22.54
C GLU A 426 21.24 -5.55 -21.25
N GLY A 427 20.15 -6.32 -21.33
CA GLY A 427 19.42 -6.78 -20.14
C GLY A 427 20.29 -7.59 -19.18
N LEU A 428 21.10 -8.54 -19.69
CA LEU A 428 22.04 -9.30 -18.87
C LEU A 428 23.12 -8.40 -18.24
N LYS A 429 23.64 -7.41 -18.98
CA LYS A 429 24.58 -6.42 -18.42
C LYS A 429 23.94 -5.62 -17.28
N PHE A 430 22.71 -5.15 -17.44
CA PHE A 430 22.00 -4.42 -16.38
C PHE A 430 21.74 -5.31 -15.16
N PHE A 431 21.37 -6.57 -15.36
CA PHE A 431 21.18 -7.54 -14.28
C PHE A 431 22.48 -7.77 -13.48
N ASP A 432 23.61 -7.95 -14.18
CA ASP A 432 24.91 -8.10 -13.52
C ASP A 432 25.37 -6.82 -12.82
N ASN A 433 25.15 -5.66 -13.44
CA ASN A 433 25.51 -4.37 -12.88
C ASN A 433 24.67 -4.03 -11.62
N MET A 434 23.40 -4.41 -11.58
CA MET A 434 22.55 -4.30 -10.39
C MET A 434 23.20 -5.00 -9.19
N ARG A 435 23.69 -6.23 -9.38
CA ARG A 435 24.31 -7.04 -8.33
C ARG A 435 25.73 -6.56 -7.98
N ARG A 436 26.59 -6.36 -8.98
CA ARG A 436 28.02 -6.08 -8.77
C ARG A 436 28.33 -4.60 -8.58
N GLY A 437 27.66 -3.73 -9.33
CA GLY A 437 27.90 -2.28 -9.30
C GLY A 437 27.09 -1.56 -8.22
N TYR A 438 25.83 -1.94 -8.03
CA TYR A 438 24.94 -1.29 -7.07
C TYR A 438 24.70 -2.08 -5.78
N LEU A 439 25.20 -3.31 -5.68
CA LEU A 439 25.03 -4.21 -4.53
C LEU A 439 23.55 -4.42 -4.16
N ILE A 440 22.68 -4.46 -5.18
CA ILE A 440 21.24 -4.70 -5.00
C ILE A 440 20.99 -6.18 -5.27
N GLU A 441 20.45 -6.89 -4.28
CA GLU A 441 20.07 -8.29 -4.42
C GLU A 441 18.85 -8.44 -5.35
N PRO A 442 18.93 -9.27 -6.40
CA PRO A 442 17.80 -9.48 -7.30
C PRO A 442 16.62 -10.17 -6.61
N SER A 443 15.46 -9.51 -6.58
CA SER A 443 14.17 -10.14 -6.28
C SER A 443 13.75 -11.16 -7.35
N MET A 444 12.81 -12.06 -7.00
CA MET A 444 12.20 -13.05 -7.91
C MET A 444 11.68 -12.44 -9.22
N LYS A 445 11.18 -11.21 -9.17
CA LYS A 445 10.67 -10.49 -10.35
C LYS A 445 11.78 -10.20 -11.37
N HIS A 446 13.00 -9.90 -10.95
CA HIS A 446 14.11 -9.67 -11.90
C HIS A 446 14.51 -10.99 -12.57
N TYR A 447 14.60 -12.08 -11.81
CA TYR A 447 14.88 -13.41 -12.37
C TYR A 447 13.83 -13.80 -13.42
N THR A 448 12.56 -13.57 -13.11
CA THR A 448 11.44 -13.78 -14.04
C THR A 448 11.64 -13.00 -15.34
N LEU A 449 12.02 -11.71 -15.26
CA LEU A 449 12.25 -10.90 -16.47
C LEU A 449 13.45 -11.37 -17.30
N VAL A 450 14.53 -11.85 -16.66
CA VAL A 450 15.67 -12.43 -17.40
C VAL A 450 15.26 -13.70 -18.12
N VAL A 451 14.49 -14.58 -17.47
CA VAL A 451 13.94 -15.80 -18.08
C VAL A 451 12.99 -15.46 -19.23
N ASP A 452 12.07 -14.51 -19.03
CA ASP A 452 11.15 -14.02 -20.06
C ASP A 452 11.92 -13.44 -21.26
N MET A 453 12.97 -12.66 -21.02
CA MET A 453 13.81 -12.07 -22.05
C MET A 453 14.59 -13.12 -22.86
N LEU A 454 15.23 -14.09 -22.19
CA LEU A 454 15.91 -15.22 -22.86
C LEU A 454 14.92 -16.08 -23.64
N GLY A 455 13.76 -16.33 -23.04
CA GLY A 455 12.69 -17.12 -23.62
C GLY A 455 12.11 -16.50 -24.89
N ARG A 456 11.77 -15.21 -24.88
CA ARG A 456 11.31 -14.49 -26.07
C ARG A 456 12.32 -14.54 -27.21
N ALA A 457 13.62 -14.45 -26.88
CA ALA A 457 14.70 -14.55 -27.86
C ALA A 457 14.97 -15.98 -28.37
N GLY A 458 14.24 -17.00 -27.91
CA GLY A 458 14.41 -18.39 -28.32
C GLY A 458 15.59 -19.10 -27.67
N ARG A 459 16.28 -18.47 -26.71
CA ARG A 459 17.45 -19.02 -26.00
C ARG A 459 17.00 -19.91 -24.83
N LEU A 460 16.17 -20.91 -25.13
CA LEU A 460 15.49 -21.75 -24.13
C LEU A 460 16.47 -22.51 -23.22
N ASP A 461 17.54 -23.08 -23.78
CA ASP A 461 18.55 -23.81 -22.99
C ASP A 461 19.28 -22.90 -22.01
N GLU A 462 19.57 -21.67 -22.40
CA GLU A 462 20.19 -20.68 -21.52
C GLU A 462 19.22 -20.23 -20.43
N ALA A 463 17.94 -20.05 -20.76
CA ALA A 463 16.90 -19.76 -19.78
C ALA A 463 16.80 -20.88 -18.73
N LEU A 464 16.82 -22.15 -19.16
CA LEU A 464 16.78 -23.29 -18.24
C LEU A 464 18.05 -23.40 -17.38
N LYS A 465 19.24 -23.17 -17.98
CA LYS A 465 20.50 -23.10 -17.22
C LYS A 465 20.47 -21.98 -16.18
N PHE A 466 19.93 -20.82 -16.55
CA PHE A 466 19.79 -19.68 -15.64
C PHE A 466 18.86 -20.01 -14.47
N ILE A 467 17.69 -20.62 -14.72
CA ILE A 467 16.75 -21.05 -13.67
C ILE A 467 17.44 -22.01 -12.69
N ARG A 468 18.21 -22.99 -13.20
CA ARG A 468 18.94 -23.95 -12.36
C ARG A 468 20.05 -23.30 -11.52
N ALA A 469 20.60 -22.18 -11.97
CA ALA A 469 21.65 -21.44 -11.28
C ALA A 469 21.13 -20.36 -10.32
N MET A 470 19.81 -20.18 -10.20
CA MET A 470 19.22 -19.19 -9.30
C MET A 470 19.56 -19.52 -7.84
N PRO A 471 19.95 -18.53 -7.01
CA PRO A 471 20.20 -18.73 -5.59
C PRO A 471 18.91 -18.85 -4.75
N ILE A 472 17.76 -18.56 -5.36
CA ILE A 472 16.43 -18.60 -4.74
C ILE A 472 15.59 -19.64 -5.48
N THR A 473 14.77 -20.40 -4.75
CA THR A 473 13.85 -21.38 -5.32
C THR A 473 12.90 -20.72 -6.33
N PRO A 474 12.90 -21.13 -7.60
CA PRO A 474 12.04 -20.54 -8.63
C PRO A 474 10.55 -20.73 -8.31
N ASP A 475 9.78 -19.65 -8.43
CA ASP A 475 8.34 -19.66 -8.18
C ASP A 475 7.52 -20.03 -9.43
N PHE A 476 6.20 -20.01 -9.29
CA PHE A 476 5.26 -20.30 -10.37
C PHE A 476 5.46 -19.37 -11.57
N VAL A 477 5.80 -18.10 -11.33
CA VAL A 477 5.93 -17.07 -12.37
C VAL A 477 7.18 -17.31 -13.22
N VAL A 478 8.30 -17.71 -12.62
CA VAL A 478 9.55 -18.04 -13.33
C VAL A 478 9.36 -19.23 -14.27
N TRP A 479 8.80 -20.33 -13.76
CA TRP A 479 8.50 -21.50 -14.60
C TRP A 479 7.44 -21.15 -15.66
N GLY A 480 6.48 -20.30 -15.34
CA GLY A 480 5.47 -19.80 -16.26
C GLY A 480 6.06 -18.97 -17.41
N ALA A 481 7.11 -18.18 -17.14
CA ALA A 481 7.83 -17.43 -18.17
C ALA A 481 8.56 -18.36 -19.15
N LEU A 482 9.30 -19.36 -18.64
CA LEU A 482 9.94 -20.37 -19.49
C LEU A 482 8.90 -21.13 -20.32
N PHE A 483 7.82 -21.54 -19.67
CA PHE A 483 6.72 -22.25 -20.30
C PHE A 483 6.06 -21.47 -21.43
N CYS A 484 5.79 -20.17 -21.23
CA CYS A 484 5.29 -19.30 -22.29
C CYS A 484 6.25 -19.24 -23.48
N ALA A 485 7.56 -19.19 -23.23
CA ALA A 485 8.56 -19.19 -24.28
C ALA A 485 8.61 -20.51 -25.06
N CYS A 486 8.51 -21.65 -24.37
CA CYS A 486 8.42 -22.96 -25.01
C CYS A 486 7.22 -23.05 -25.96
N ARG A 487 6.08 -22.41 -25.61
CA ARG A 487 4.93 -22.29 -26.52
C ARG A 487 5.30 -21.59 -27.81
N THR A 488 5.85 -20.39 -27.69
CA THR A 488 6.15 -19.52 -28.82
C THR A 488 7.13 -20.19 -29.78
N HIS A 489 8.10 -20.93 -29.24
CA HIS A 489 9.14 -21.63 -30.01
C HIS A 489 8.83 -23.11 -30.28
N LYS A 490 7.61 -23.58 -29.98
CA LYS A 490 7.14 -24.96 -30.20
C LYS A 490 8.05 -26.06 -29.64
N ASN A 491 8.71 -25.81 -28.50
CA ASN A 491 9.57 -26.78 -27.84
C ASN A 491 8.78 -27.60 -26.81
N VAL A 492 8.28 -28.76 -27.23
CA VAL A 492 7.39 -29.60 -26.40
C VAL A 492 8.11 -30.24 -25.22
N GLU A 493 9.35 -30.71 -25.40
CA GLU A 493 10.11 -31.38 -24.33
C GLU A 493 10.33 -30.45 -23.13
N MET A 494 10.75 -29.21 -23.37
CA MET A 494 10.95 -28.23 -22.31
C MET A 494 9.62 -27.72 -21.72
N ALA A 495 8.57 -27.65 -22.54
CA ALA A 495 7.22 -27.33 -22.07
C ALA A 495 6.69 -28.39 -21.08
N GLU A 496 6.91 -29.68 -21.33
CA GLU A 496 6.56 -30.76 -20.40
C GLU A 496 7.29 -30.63 -19.06
N LEU A 497 8.59 -30.33 -19.10
CA LEU A 497 9.39 -30.11 -17.89
C LEU A 497 8.85 -28.93 -17.07
N ALA A 498 8.61 -27.79 -17.72
CA ALA A 498 8.11 -26.60 -17.06
C ALA A 498 6.70 -26.83 -16.50
N SER A 499 5.82 -27.51 -17.24
CA SER A 499 4.46 -27.85 -16.77
C SER A 499 4.48 -28.74 -15.53
N LYS A 500 5.30 -29.79 -15.51
CA LYS A 500 5.46 -30.66 -14.32
C LYS A 500 5.90 -29.86 -13.10
N LYS A 501 6.77 -28.85 -13.28
CA LYS A 501 7.19 -27.95 -12.19
C LYS A 501 6.08 -27.00 -11.74
N LEU A 502 5.29 -26.46 -12.67
CA LEU A 502 4.14 -25.61 -12.34
C LEU A 502 3.08 -26.38 -11.53
N LEU A 503 2.75 -27.61 -11.93
CA LEU A 503 1.80 -28.47 -11.21
C LEU A 503 2.29 -28.87 -9.82
N GLN A 504 3.61 -29.00 -9.62
CA GLN A 504 4.19 -29.24 -8.29
C GLN A 504 4.04 -28.02 -7.37
N LEU A 505 4.14 -26.81 -7.91
CA LEU A 505 4.04 -25.56 -7.15
C LEU A 505 2.59 -25.19 -6.85
N GLU A 506 1.70 -25.29 -7.84
CA GLU A 506 0.28 -24.96 -7.72
C GLU A 506 -0.60 -26.02 -8.39
N PRO A 507 -0.96 -27.11 -7.68
CA PRO A 507 -1.73 -28.22 -8.25
C PRO A 507 -3.15 -27.86 -8.69
N LYS A 508 -3.70 -26.74 -8.20
CA LYS A 508 -5.06 -26.29 -8.53
C LYS A 508 -5.09 -25.25 -9.65
N HIS A 509 -3.93 -24.83 -10.17
CA HIS A 509 -3.89 -23.77 -11.17
C HIS A 509 -4.31 -24.28 -12.56
N PRO A 510 -5.48 -23.87 -13.11
CA PRO A 510 -6.06 -24.41 -14.33
C PRO A 510 -5.17 -24.20 -15.58
N GLY A 511 -4.49 -23.05 -15.65
CA GLY A 511 -3.70 -22.67 -16.84
C GLY A 511 -2.56 -23.63 -17.19
N SER A 512 -2.00 -24.34 -16.20
CA SER A 512 -0.91 -25.31 -16.43
C SER A 512 -1.41 -26.58 -17.10
N TYR A 513 -2.64 -27.01 -16.77
CA TYR A 513 -3.30 -28.16 -17.39
C TYR A 513 -3.78 -27.85 -18.80
N VAL A 514 -4.54 -26.76 -18.97
CA VAL A 514 -5.10 -26.34 -20.27
C VAL A 514 -4.00 -26.26 -21.32
N PHE A 515 -2.88 -25.65 -20.97
CA PHE A 515 -1.78 -25.55 -21.90
C PHE A 515 -1.08 -26.88 -22.15
N LEU A 516 -0.79 -27.69 -21.12
CA LEU A 516 -0.09 -28.96 -21.34
C LEU A 516 -0.91 -29.87 -22.26
N SER A 517 -2.23 -29.86 -22.09
CA SER A 517 -3.18 -30.46 -23.01
C SER A 517 -3.00 -29.94 -24.45
N ASN A 518 -2.95 -28.62 -24.64
CA ASN A 518 -2.80 -28.01 -25.97
C ASN A 518 -1.43 -28.31 -26.61
N ALA A 519 -0.36 -28.36 -25.81
CA ALA A 519 0.98 -28.73 -26.27
C ALA A 519 1.00 -30.17 -26.79
N TYR A 520 0.43 -31.13 -26.05
CA TYR A 520 0.28 -32.51 -26.52
C TYR A 520 -0.57 -32.61 -27.79
N ALA A 521 -1.70 -31.90 -27.84
CA ALA A 521 -2.57 -31.85 -29.01
C ALA A 521 -1.83 -31.34 -30.26
N SER A 522 -1.02 -30.28 -30.13
CA SER A 522 -0.28 -29.66 -31.25
C SER A 522 0.73 -30.59 -31.94
N VAL A 523 1.19 -31.63 -31.25
CA VAL A 523 2.10 -32.66 -31.80
C VAL A 523 1.39 -34.00 -32.04
N GLY A 524 0.05 -34.00 -32.01
CA GLY A 524 -0.76 -35.19 -32.30
C GLY A 524 -0.82 -36.23 -31.19
N ARG A 525 -0.37 -35.90 -29.97
CA ARG A 525 -0.44 -36.78 -28.78
C ARG A 525 -1.79 -36.62 -28.06
N TRP A 526 -2.88 -36.95 -28.75
CA TRP A 526 -4.25 -36.69 -28.29
C TRP A 526 -4.61 -37.42 -26.98
N ASP A 527 -4.13 -38.65 -26.78
CA ASP A 527 -4.38 -39.42 -25.56
C ASP A 527 -3.77 -38.74 -24.32
N ASP A 528 -2.61 -38.12 -24.48
CA ASP A 528 -1.93 -37.42 -23.39
C ASP A 528 -2.64 -36.10 -23.06
N ALA A 529 -3.16 -35.42 -24.08
CA ALA A 529 -3.98 -34.21 -23.92
C ALA A 529 -5.26 -34.51 -23.12
N GLU A 530 -5.98 -35.58 -23.47
CA GLU A 530 -7.20 -35.97 -22.76
C GLU A 530 -6.91 -36.35 -21.30
N ARG A 531 -5.83 -37.10 -21.03
CA ARG A 531 -5.44 -37.45 -19.65
C ARG A 531 -5.17 -36.22 -18.79
N VAL A 532 -4.56 -35.17 -19.35
CA VAL A 532 -4.33 -33.90 -18.66
C VAL A 532 -5.64 -33.18 -18.35
N ARG A 533 -6.60 -33.17 -19.29
CA ARG A 533 -7.93 -32.56 -19.08
C ARG A 533 -8.76 -33.30 -18.04
N VAL A 534 -8.70 -34.63 -18.01
CA VAL A 534 -9.32 -35.43 -16.93
C VAL A 534 -8.69 -35.07 -15.59
N SER A 535 -7.36 -35.04 -15.51
CA SER A 535 -6.65 -34.68 -14.29
C SER A 535 -7.00 -33.28 -13.78
N MET A 536 -7.23 -32.31 -14.67
CA MET A 536 -7.68 -30.96 -14.31
C MET A 536 -9.04 -30.97 -13.59
N ARG A 537 -9.99 -31.77 -14.08
CA ARG A 537 -11.34 -31.92 -13.47
C ARG A 537 -11.26 -32.58 -12.10
N ASP A 538 -10.46 -33.64 -11.99
CA ASP A 538 -10.29 -34.39 -10.73
C ASP A 538 -9.70 -33.53 -9.60
N HIS A 539 -8.87 -32.53 -9.96
CA HIS A 539 -8.25 -31.61 -8.99
C HIS A 539 -9.10 -30.35 -8.70
N GLY A 540 -10.29 -30.22 -9.30
CA GLY A 540 -11.20 -29.08 -9.10
C GLY A 540 -10.64 -27.74 -9.58
N ALA A 541 -9.79 -27.76 -10.61
CA ALA A 541 -9.20 -26.55 -11.18
C ALA A 541 -10.16 -25.89 -12.16
N HIS A 542 -10.76 -24.76 -11.78
CA HIS A 542 -11.67 -23.96 -12.63
C HIS A 542 -10.96 -22.73 -13.19
N LYS A 543 -11.19 -22.42 -14.46
CA LYS A 543 -10.60 -21.26 -15.16
C LYS A 543 -11.27 -19.96 -14.69
N ASP A 544 -10.47 -18.97 -14.30
CA ASP A 544 -10.98 -17.61 -14.12
C ASP A 544 -11.25 -16.97 -15.49
N PRO A 545 -12.43 -16.36 -15.71
CA PRO A 545 -12.79 -15.82 -17.00
C PRO A 545 -11.91 -14.62 -17.39
N GLY A 546 -11.52 -14.61 -18.67
CA GLY A 546 -10.84 -13.47 -19.27
C GLY A 546 -11.81 -12.30 -19.44
N TRP A 547 -11.42 -11.10 -19.04
CA TRP A 547 -12.25 -9.92 -19.22
C TRP A 547 -11.49 -8.77 -19.89
N SER A 548 -12.25 -7.87 -20.49
CA SER A 548 -11.73 -6.65 -21.09
C SER A 548 -12.58 -5.44 -20.72
N PHE A 549 -11.91 -4.34 -20.38
CA PHE A 549 -12.52 -3.05 -20.13
C PHE A 549 -12.33 -2.12 -21.32
N ILE A 550 -13.34 -1.28 -21.54
CA ILE A 550 -13.28 -0.11 -22.41
C ILE A 550 -14.05 1.02 -21.74
N GLU A 551 -13.51 2.23 -21.80
CA GLU A 551 -14.17 3.44 -21.31
C GLU A 551 -14.79 4.19 -22.50
N VAL A 552 -16.11 4.40 -22.47
CA VAL A 552 -16.86 5.17 -23.48
C VAL A 552 -17.88 6.05 -22.76
N ASP A 553 -18.03 7.30 -23.19
CA ASP A 553 -18.97 8.26 -22.61
C ASP A 553 -18.89 8.37 -21.07
N HIS A 554 -17.65 8.37 -20.55
CA HIS A 554 -17.34 8.43 -19.12
C HIS A 554 -17.86 7.24 -18.28
N LYS A 555 -18.20 6.13 -18.93
CA LYS A 555 -18.60 4.87 -18.29
C LYS A 555 -17.62 3.77 -18.65
N LEU A 556 -17.33 2.93 -17.66
CA LEU A 556 -16.53 1.73 -17.85
C LEU A 556 -17.46 0.59 -18.27
N HIS A 557 -17.10 -0.10 -19.35
CA HIS A 557 -17.84 -1.26 -19.85
C HIS A 557 -16.95 -2.50 -19.76
N ARG A 558 -17.45 -3.53 -19.07
CA ARG A 558 -16.79 -4.83 -18.94
C ARG A 558 -17.35 -5.82 -19.95
N PHE A 559 -16.46 -6.57 -20.58
CA PHE A 559 -16.80 -7.68 -21.47
C PHE A 559 -16.14 -8.97 -21.00
N VAL A 560 -16.88 -10.07 -21.06
CA VAL A 560 -16.43 -11.45 -20.83
C VAL A 560 -16.88 -12.28 -22.03
N ALA A 561 -16.09 -13.27 -22.44
CA ALA A 561 -16.49 -14.14 -23.56
C ALA A 561 -17.79 -14.89 -23.22
N GLY A 562 -18.75 -14.92 -24.16
CA GLY A 562 -20.06 -15.55 -23.96
C GLY A 562 -21.06 -14.76 -23.11
N ASP A 563 -20.68 -13.59 -22.58
CA ASP A 563 -21.57 -12.76 -21.76
C ASP A 563 -22.49 -11.88 -22.62
N ASN A 564 -23.79 -12.15 -22.54
CA ASN A 564 -24.85 -11.40 -23.23
C ASN A 564 -25.60 -10.41 -22.33
N THR A 565 -25.09 -10.11 -21.14
CA THR A 565 -25.75 -9.19 -20.18
C THR A 565 -25.69 -7.72 -20.61
N HIS A 566 -24.82 -7.37 -21.55
CA HIS A 566 -24.70 -5.99 -22.03
C HIS A 566 -25.97 -5.55 -22.78
N ASN A 567 -26.50 -4.37 -22.46
CA ASN A 567 -27.74 -3.83 -23.05
C ASN A 567 -27.75 -3.72 -24.59
N ARG A 568 -26.55 -3.65 -25.19
CA ARG A 568 -26.33 -3.58 -26.65
C ARG A 568 -25.67 -4.83 -27.24
N ALA A 569 -25.79 -5.98 -26.59
CA ALA A 569 -25.14 -7.22 -27.03
C ALA A 569 -25.37 -7.52 -28.52
N VAL A 570 -26.63 -7.46 -28.99
CA VAL A 570 -26.98 -7.76 -30.39
C VAL A 570 -26.20 -6.89 -31.39
N GLU A 571 -26.11 -5.58 -31.17
CA GLU A 571 -25.32 -4.67 -32.03
C GLU A 571 -23.83 -5.00 -32.00
N ILE A 572 -23.30 -5.34 -30.82
CA ILE A 572 -21.87 -5.62 -30.62
C ILE A 572 -21.48 -6.89 -31.37
N TYR A 573 -22.25 -7.97 -31.20
CA TYR A 573 -22.00 -9.24 -31.88
C TYR A 573 -22.15 -9.08 -33.40
N SER A 574 -23.21 -8.41 -33.86
CA SER A 574 -23.40 -8.12 -35.29
C SER A 574 -22.23 -7.32 -35.88
N LYS A 575 -21.74 -6.30 -35.16
CA LYS A 575 -20.59 -5.52 -35.62
C LYS A 575 -19.30 -6.33 -35.61
N LEU A 576 -19.12 -7.21 -34.63
CA LEU A 576 -17.96 -8.09 -34.58
C LEU A 576 -17.96 -9.08 -35.75
N ASP A 577 -19.10 -9.62 -36.13
CA ASP A 577 -19.24 -10.49 -37.30
C ASP A 577 -18.92 -9.73 -38.60
N GLU A 578 -19.38 -8.50 -38.74
CA GLU A 578 -19.05 -7.62 -39.89
C GLU A 578 -17.53 -7.38 -40.00
N ILE A 579 -16.88 -7.01 -38.89
CA ILE A 579 -15.42 -6.78 -38.86
C ILE A 579 -14.68 -8.09 -39.16
N SER A 580 -15.16 -9.22 -38.62
CA SER A 580 -14.56 -10.53 -38.83
C SER A 580 -14.66 -10.99 -40.28
N ALA A 581 -15.81 -10.78 -40.93
CA ALA A 581 -16.00 -11.09 -42.34
C ALA A 581 -15.06 -10.27 -43.23
N SER A 582 -15.02 -8.95 -43.03
CA SER A 582 -14.16 -8.07 -43.84
C SER A 582 -12.66 -8.27 -43.54
N ALA A 583 -12.29 -8.69 -42.33
CA ALA A 583 -10.93 -9.11 -42.02
C ALA A 583 -10.55 -10.36 -42.82
N ARG A 584 -11.44 -11.38 -42.89
CA ARG A 584 -11.20 -12.63 -43.64
C ARG A 584 -10.99 -12.37 -45.13
N GLU A 585 -11.76 -11.46 -45.73
CA GLU A 585 -11.57 -11.03 -47.12
C GLU A 585 -10.17 -10.46 -47.38
N LYS A 586 -9.55 -9.85 -46.36
CA LYS A 586 -8.19 -9.28 -46.42
C LYS A 586 -7.09 -10.26 -46.01
N GLY A 587 -7.42 -11.54 -45.86
CA GLY A 587 -6.46 -12.60 -45.56
C GLY A 587 -6.26 -12.90 -44.08
N TYR A 588 -7.09 -12.36 -43.18
CA TYR A 588 -7.10 -12.80 -41.79
C TYR A 588 -7.61 -14.24 -41.71
N THR A 589 -6.77 -15.14 -41.19
CA THR A 589 -7.14 -16.52 -40.88
C THR A 589 -7.22 -16.67 -39.38
N LYS A 590 -8.29 -17.33 -38.92
CA LYS A 590 -8.47 -17.63 -37.51
C LYS A 590 -7.54 -18.78 -37.14
N GLU A 591 -6.66 -18.56 -36.17
CA GLU A 591 -5.89 -19.64 -35.58
C GLU A 591 -6.79 -20.41 -34.60
N ILE A 592 -7.24 -21.61 -35.01
CA ILE A 592 -8.00 -22.50 -34.13
C ILE A 592 -7.00 -23.49 -33.51
N GLU A 593 -6.48 -23.17 -32.33
CA GLU A 593 -5.73 -24.11 -31.52
C GLU A 593 -6.65 -24.70 -30.43
N CYS A 594 -7.57 -25.63 -30.74
CA CYS A 594 -8.12 -26.59 -29.75
C CYS A 594 -9.08 -27.66 -30.32
N VAL A 595 -9.14 -28.79 -29.59
CA VAL A 595 -10.06 -29.94 -29.75
C VAL A 595 -11.45 -29.57 -29.24
N LEU A 596 -12.49 -29.68 -30.07
CA LEU A 596 -13.85 -29.21 -29.75
C LEU A 596 -14.68 -30.16 -28.86
N HIS A 597 -14.13 -31.30 -28.43
CA HIS A 597 -14.88 -32.29 -27.64
C HIS A 597 -14.65 -32.10 -26.13
N ASN A 598 -15.75 -31.96 -25.37
CA ASN A 598 -15.78 -31.80 -23.91
C ASN A 598 -15.21 -30.50 -23.32
N ILE A 599 -15.57 -29.36 -23.93
CA ILE A 599 -15.16 -28.02 -23.52
C ILE A 599 -16.33 -27.22 -22.92
N GLU A 600 -16.08 -26.36 -21.92
CA GLU A 600 -17.05 -25.45 -21.28
C GLU A 600 -17.61 -24.40 -22.28
N GLU A 601 -18.80 -23.84 -22.03
CA GLU A 601 -19.44 -22.87 -22.95
C GLU A 601 -18.58 -21.63 -23.23
N GLU A 602 -17.84 -21.10 -22.25
CA GLU A 602 -16.91 -19.97 -22.47
C GLU A 602 -15.78 -20.33 -23.45
N GLU A 603 -15.17 -21.50 -23.28
CA GLU A 603 -14.12 -21.98 -24.18
C GLU A 603 -14.67 -22.34 -25.57
N LYS A 604 -15.97 -22.69 -25.69
CA LYS A 604 -16.66 -22.81 -26.98
C LYS A 604 -16.83 -21.45 -27.65
N GLU A 605 -17.24 -20.42 -26.92
CA GLU A 605 -17.38 -19.05 -27.42
C GLU A 605 -16.02 -18.46 -27.84
N GLU A 606 -14.95 -18.74 -27.07
CA GLU A 606 -13.58 -18.46 -27.49
C GLU A 606 -13.22 -19.22 -28.79
N ALA A 607 -13.57 -20.51 -28.86
CA ALA A 607 -13.39 -21.31 -30.07
C ALA A 607 -14.26 -20.85 -31.25
N LEU A 608 -15.36 -20.12 -31.01
CA LEU A 608 -16.18 -19.43 -32.03
C LEU A 608 -15.60 -18.06 -32.40
N GLY A 609 -14.79 -17.47 -31.52
CA GLY A 609 -13.93 -16.30 -31.80
C GLY A 609 -14.41 -15.04 -31.09
N TYR A 610 -15.34 -15.17 -30.15
CA TYR A 610 -15.95 -14.10 -29.38
C TYR A 610 -15.13 -13.76 -28.13
N HIS A 611 -13.85 -13.45 -28.32
CA HIS A 611 -12.98 -13.01 -27.23
C HIS A 611 -13.40 -11.65 -26.68
N SER A 612 -13.23 -11.45 -25.37
CA SER A 612 -13.61 -10.22 -24.66
C SER A 612 -13.01 -8.95 -25.28
N GLU A 613 -11.78 -9.00 -25.79
CA GLU A 613 -11.12 -7.86 -26.45
C GLU A 613 -11.81 -7.48 -27.75
N LYS A 614 -12.29 -8.48 -28.51
CA LYS A 614 -12.97 -8.24 -29.79
C LYS A 614 -14.36 -7.66 -29.57
N LEU A 615 -15.07 -8.12 -28.54
CA LEU A 615 -16.34 -7.54 -28.10
C LEU A 615 -16.15 -6.09 -27.65
N ALA A 616 -15.12 -5.81 -26.84
CA ALA A 616 -14.77 -4.45 -26.42
C ALA A 616 -14.43 -3.54 -27.62
N LEU A 617 -13.68 -4.06 -28.61
CA LEU A 617 -13.37 -3.33 -29.84
C LEU A 617 -14.64 -3.03 -30.65
N ALA A 618 -15.50 -4.02 -30.86
CA ALA A 618 -16.75 -3.85 -31.58
C ALA A 618 -17.62 -2.78 -30.90
N PHE A 619 -17.80 -2.88 -29.59
CA PHE A 619 -18.50 -1.85 -28.81
C PHE A 619 -17.86 -0.45 -28.96
N GLY A 620 -16.54 -0.36 -28.88
CA GLY A 620 -15.79 0.87 -29.07
C GLY A 620 -16.02 1.49 -30.45
N ILE A 621 -16.02 0.68 -31.51
CA ILE A 621 -16.27 1.15 -32.89
C ILE A 621 -17.70 1.64 -33.07
N VAL A 622 -18.70 0.92 -32.55
CA VAL A 622 -20.12 1.32 -32.67
C VAL A 622 -20.39 2.60 -31.87
N SER A 623 -19.77 2.75 -30.71
CA SER A 623 -20.13 3.79 -29.75
C SER A 623 -19.33 5.08 -29.89
N THR A 624 -18.25 5.10 -30.69
CA THR A 624 -17.39 6.28 -30.82
C THR A 624 -17.27 6.77 -32.27
N ARG A 625 -17.00 8.06 -32.43
CA ARG A 625 -16.90 8.71 -33.75
C ARG A 625 -15.71 8.17 -34.56
N PRO A 626 -15.79 8.16 -35.90
CA PRO A 626 -14.65 7.82 -36.74
C PRO A 626 -13.41 8.65 -36.38
N GLY A 627 -12.25 7.98 -36.30
CA GLY A 627 -10.97 8.60 -35.91
C GLY A 627 -10.70 8.66 -34.40
N THR A 628 -11.67 8.34 -33.53
CA THR A 628 -11.42 8.24 -32.08
C THR A 628 -10.56 7.01 -31.76
N THR A 629 -9.45 7.20 -31.02
CA THR A 629 -8.61 6.12 -30.51
C THR A 629 -9.41 5.20 -29.57
N VAL A 630 -9.41 3.90 -29.84
CA VAL A 630 -10.08 2.89 -29.00
C VAL A 630 -9.08 2.33 -27.99
N ARG A 631 -9.39 2.43 -26.70
CA ARG A 631 -8.52 1.96 -25.60
C ARG A 631 -9.15 0.76 -24.90
N ILE A 632 -8.44 -0.36 -24.86
CA ILE A 632 -8.91 -1.61 -24.29
C ILE A 632 -7.90 -2.09 -23.26
N VAL A 633 -8.37 -2.54 -22.10
CA VAL A 633 -7.52 -3.18 -21.08
C VAL A 633 -7.98 -4.61 -20.86
N LYS A 634 -7.07 -5.57 -21.03
CA LYS A 634 -7.28 -6.99 -20.74
C LYS A 634 -6.57 -7.39 -19.44
N ASN A 635 -7.22 -8.21 -18.63
CA ASN A 635 -6.63 -8.76 -17.39
C ASN A 635 -5.59 -9.86 -17.63
N LEU A 636 -5.67 -10.55 -18.77
CA LEU A 636 -4.73 -11.58 -19.19
C LEU A 636 -3.84 -11.08 -20.33
N ARG A 637 -2.88 -11.90 -20.75
CA ARG A 637 -2.10 -11.67 -21.97
C ARG A 637 -3.01 -11.82 -23.20
N VAL A 638 -2.86 -10.94 -24.19
CA VAL A 638 -3.61 -11.05 -25.45
C VAL A 638 -3.23 -12.34 -26.18
N CYS A 639 -4.17 -13.01 -26.86
CA CYS A 639 -3.85 -14.19 -27.69
C CYS A 639 -3.38 -13.76 -29.10
N VAL A 640 -2.72 -14.67 -29.81
CA VAL A 640 -2.19 -14.40 -31.16
C VAL A 640 -3.31 -14.03 -32.13
N ASP A 641 -4.44 -14.73 -32.05
CA ASP A 641 -5.64 -14.46 -32.83
C ASP A 641 -6.20 -13.03 -32.61
N CYS A 642 -6.37 -12.60 -31.34
CA CYS A 642 -6.81 -11.23 -31.04
C CYS A 642 -5.78 -10.21 -31.50
N HIS A 643 -4.48 -10.44 -31.28
CA HIS A 643 -3.44 -9.51 -31.70
C HIS A 643 -3.44 -9.31 -33.23
N SER A 644 -3.55 -10.41 -33.99
CA SER A 644 -3.68 -10.36 -35.45
C SER A 644 -4.98 -9.67 -35.87
N PHE A 645 -6.11 -10.00 -35.27
CA PHE A 645 -7.40 -9.36 -35.54
C PHE A 645 -7.34 -7.83 -35.34
N MET A 646 -6.71 -7.35 -34.26
CA MET A 646 -6.56 -5.92 -33.97
C MET A 646 -5.73 -5.19 -35.04
N LYS A 647 -4.74 -5.85 -35.66
CA LYS A 647 -4.02 -5.29 -36.83
C LYS A 647 -4.99 -5.03 -37.98
N TYR A 648 -5.77 -6.03 -38.40
CA TYR A 648 -6.75 -5.85 -39.47
C TYR A 648 -7.82 -4.81 -39.11
N ALA A 649 -8.33 -4.85 -37.87
CA ALA A 649 -9.34 -3.91 -37.39
C ALA A 649 -8.84 -2.46 -37.40
N SER A 650 -7.58 -2.18 -37.00
CA SER A 650 -7.03 -0.80 -37.04
C SER A 650 -6.94 -0.27 -38.47
N LYS A 651 -6.47 -1.10 -39.41
CA LYS A 651 -6.40 -0.76 -40.84
C LYS A 651 -7.78 -0.53 -41.47
N MET A 652 -8.76 -1.36 -41.10
CA MET A 652 -10.13 -1.27 -41.65
C MET A 652 -10.90 -0.08 -41.10
N SER A 653 -10.82 0.14 -39.79
CA SER A 653 -11.53 1.24 -39.13
C SER A 653 -10.84 2.59 -39.30
N LYS A 654 -9.58 2.60 -39.78
CA LYS A 654 -8.69 3.78 -39.84
C LYS A 654 -8.59 4.47 -38.48
N ARG A 655 -8.47 3.67 -37.42
CA ARG A 655 -8.36 4.12 -36.03
C ARG A 655 -7.13 3.52 -35.40
N GLU A 656 -6.53 4.29 -34.52
CA GLU A 656 -5.57 3.77 -33.56
C GLU A 656 -6.32 2.93 -32.51
N ILE A 657 -5.82 1.73 -32.25
CA ILE A 657 -6.32 0.86 -31.19
C ILE A 657 -5.19 0.64 -30.20
N ILE A 658 -5.39 1.03 -28.94
CA ILE A 658 -4.44 0.83 -27.86
C ILE A 658 -4.98 -0.29 -26.98
N LEU A 659 -4.33 -1.45 -27.02
CA LEU A 659 -4.66 -2.59 -26.18
C LEU A 659 -3.58 -2.78 -25.13
N ARG A 660 -3.94 -2.63 -23.85
CA ARG A 660 -3.09 -3.01 -22.73
C ARG A 660 -3.42 -4.43 -22.30
N ASP A 661 -2.41 -5.28 -22.27
CA ASP A 661 -2.50 -6.59 -21.62
C ASP A 661 -1.78 -6.57 -20.25
N MET A 662 -1.68 -7.73 -19.60
CA MET A 662 -1.02 -7.85 -18.29
C MET A 662 0.49 -7.54 -18.30
N LYS A 663 1.14 -7.44 -19.47
CA LYS A 663 2.59 -7.25 -19.62
C LYS A 663 2.94 -5.91 -20.27
N ARG A 664 2.22 -5.49 -21.31
CA ARG A 664 2.58 -4.32 -22.14
C ARG A 664 1.37 -3.67 -22.82
N PHE A 665 1.63 -2.55 -23.46
CA PHE A 665 0.77 -1.97 -24.47
C PHE A 665 1.11 -2.48 -25.87
N HIS A 666 0.06 -2.69 -26.64
CA HIS A 666 0.06 -2.92 -28.08
C HIS A 666 -0.64 -1.72 -28.72
N HIS A 667 0.10 -0.93 -29.48
CA HIS A 667 -0.45 0.20 -30.23
C HIS A 667 -0.61 -0.24 -31.68
N PHE A 668 -1.86 -0.45 -32.10
CA PHE A 668 -2.19 -0.85 -33.45
C PHE A 668 -2.56 0.39 -34.27
N ASN A 669 -1.81 0.62 -35.33
CA ASN A 669 -2.06 1.71 -36.26
C ASN A 669 -1.80 1.23 -37.69
N ASP A 670 -2.77 1.45 -38.58
CA ASP A 670 -2.72 1.08 -40.00
C ASP A 670 -2.23 -0.37 -40.28
N GLY A 671 -2.67 -1.34 -39.47
CA GLY A 671 -2.29 -2.74 -39.66
C GLY A 671 -0.98 -3.17 -39.02
N VAL A 672 -0.26 -2.26 -38.36
CA VAL A 672 1.00 -2.54 -37.68
C VAL A 672 0.82 -2.40 -36.17
N CYS A 673 1.48 -3.27 -35.41
CA CYS A 673 1.56 -3.15 -33.95
C CYS A 673 2.93 -2.61 -33.52
N SER A 674 2.97 -1.74 -32.52
CA SER A 674 4.22 -1.22 -31.93
C SER A 674 5.16 -2.28 -31.36
N CYS A 675 4.69 -3.52 -31.13
CA CYS A 675 5.54 -4.62 -30.69
C CYS A 675 6.40 -5.23 -31.81
N GLY A 676 6.11 -4.94 -33.09
CA GLY A 676 6.80 -5.56 -34.23
C GLY A 676 6.67 -7.09 -34.27
N ASP A 677 5.56 -7.63 -33.76
CA ASP A 677 5.31 -9.06 -33.56
C ASP A 677 6.33 -9.77 -32.63
N TYR A 678 7.11 -9.00 -31.85
CA TYR A 678 7.98 -9.48 -30.78
C TYR A 678 7.35 -9.21 -29.40
N TRP A 679 6.59 -10.17 -28.87
CA TRP A 679 5.86 -9.98 -27.60
C TRP A 679 5.67 -11.22 -26.76
#